data_AF-A0A3D9LHN0-F1
#
_entry.id   AF-A0A3D9LHN0-F1
#
_cell.length_a   1.000
_cell.length_b   1.000
_cell.length_c   1.000
_cell.angle_alpha   90.00
_cell.angle_beta   90.00
_cell.angle_gamma   90.00
#
_symmetry.space_group_name_H-M   'P 1'
#
loop_
_entity.id
_entity.type
_entity.pdbx_description
1 polymer ?
#
loop_
_entity_poly.entity_id
_entity_poly.type
_entity_poly.pdbx_seq_one_letter_code
_entity_poly.pdbx_strand_id
1 'polypeptide(L)'
;MWQIIGLAVFVAAKVVKWIFNCKTEEEIKRGERLREEHETIRQEFEDACTKPREDFVRWAKPKADSWRKKLLEALNVHRAKIAPIREGLDQLYKTVSTEIAADTTSPFRRLSLQYAFCRIEDATLRLHAYEDYLDHTEGEIRRVTDRREYEAMIKLDPTEPLLPDEWLYRGKLVIVSLDEIKKPLPRFGHKLSFGRDTDRQLALAMPFADEIPVMVTGGSKHRNTSFYGCVARGALYYEHIIPTEPVEMTVTYANRTEIAGTAFDDFVRLTLPVTKLTHKHILPIPGQTLLVYPDAFNITLDRNPLVQDQKGRAIGVSQLPPPQLGASYQHPLFVRVPEKLLDDVSDSEFFNPVTQWNLLTSDPEKNQYLLGKSRVRLVATIGEGVAGLCVEQVVQTDHIQVGHQLPFTLTLVTDTIDIRTLHWQPAIDTFRQYATQIALNDGREGLRCAQTTFMRRWQRVLDYQRDAECMRAVTFDTIPAALDERLSTLHISAEQMREETLGASALDYLRQVDRDTMLRREHCLRIEQWDSERFAFIPAVPDRHRASLDYEPADDGALAIRGQFPKSWQDAQGRYRFRVQLPSTALKRQQRALEDFFHDRMVQPALKDILLSPQSYLPVEDPFWAGREIHWHGKLSPSQREAVSMALKAKHLALIQGPPGTGKTTAIVELLYQLFTANSNCRVLLVSQQNTAVDNALERFMQRFPQLAQTAVQVIRIGNREKVSPALSNYQFDQRYAQFLKRLSQDARKQVLEADEERYDIACQWSTLTDYVSTTPENLLDRPTLEELSTVLLADKNLAGATCVGLSTPKGGVDQLAFDVAIIDEAGRATVPELLIPLLRCRKAILIGDHYQLPPCVSPLLREESARDVMPFLREAFLETSFFELFFEQLPDASKAILKEQYRMAPEIGDLVGELFYTRHRVRTLFNGTAAGEWARSELIPHSLNWVSVKGRQTRPSGSRSLCNHAEAEAIVRFLSSVAGCAETQTDVAVITPYAAQKKLILDKLNTYRAGHAEQGGTLDCLTIKVDTVDGFQGSEADLVCYSTVRTHGGLQFLLDKKRLNVACSRAKHHLVFFGDADFLERAGTGDAEENYFAAILNRAHRLSLQTSAQQNLRTQRRDRYRVIA
;
A
#
# COMPACT_ATOMS: atom_id res chain seq x y z
N MET A 1 2.96 -18.44 -33.13
CA MET A 1 2.53 -17.53 -32.05
C MET A 1 1.25 -17.98 -31.34
N TRP A 2 0.21 -18.47 -32.03
CA TRP A 2 -1.07 -18.80 -31.36
C TRP A 2 -1.16 -20.23 -30.78
N GLN A 3 -0.56 -21.25 -31.42
CA GLN A 3 -0.39 -22.60 -30.83
C GLN A 3 0.30 -22.55 -29.44
N ILE A 4 1.25 -21.63 -29.32
CA ILE A 4 2.02 -21.35 -28.11
C ILE A 4 1.09 -20.89 -26.98
N ILE A 5 0.14 -20.00 -27.26
CA ILE A 5 -0.73 -19.39 -26.23
C ILE A 5 -1.79 -20.40 -25.76
N GLY A 6 -2.38 -21.19 -26.67
CA GLY A 6 -3.36 -22.21 -26.30
C GLY A 6 -2.77 -23.32 -25.44
N LEU A 7 -1.60 -23.81 -25.84
CA LEU A 7 -0.85 -24.76 -25.03
C LEU A 7 -0.43 -24.10 -23.70
N ALA A 8 0.11 -22.87 -23.72
CA ALA A 8 0.47 -22.13 -22.51
C ALA A 8 -0.68 -21.96 -21.51
N VAL A 9 -1.93 -21.76 -21.94
CA VAL A 9 -3.07 -21.59 -21.02
C VAL A 9 -3.59 -22.93 -20.47
N PHE A 10 -3.67 -23.97 -21.30
CA PHE A 10 -4.01 -25.32 -20.82
C PHE A 10 -2.95 -25.84 -19.83
N VAL A 11 -1.68 -25.68 -20.19
CA VAL A 11 -0.52 -25.94 -19.36
C VAL A 11 -0.62 -25.12 -18.10
N ALA A 12 -0.73 -23.78 -18.18
CA ALA A 12 -0.80 -22.92 -17.00
C ALA A 12 -1.89 -23.38 -16.02
N ALA A 13 -3.11 -23.72 -16.44
CA ALA A 13 -4.13 -24.16 -15.48
C ALA A 13 -3.84 -25.52 -14.81
N LYS A 14 -3.25 -26.48 -15.55
CA LYS A 14 -2.87 -27.80 -14.98
C LYS A 14 -1.60 -27.70 -14.14
N VAL A 15 -0.62 -26.95 -14.63
CA VAL A 15 0.67 -26.65 -14.00
C VAL A 15 0.47 -25.79 -12.75
N VAL A 16 -0.41 -24.78 -12.74
CA VAL A 16 -0.75 -24.01 -11.53
C VAL A 16 -1.26 -24.94 -10.43
N LYS A 17 -2.28 -25.77 -10.72
CA LYS A 17 -2.82 -26.71 -9.72
C LYS A 17 -1.75 -27.69 -9.20
N TRP A 18 -0.85 -28.11 -10.08
CA TRP A 18 0.19 -29.05 -9.75
C TRP A 18 1.40 -28.39 -9.03
N ILE A 19 1.75 -27.14 -9.35
CA ILE A 19 2.73 -26.29 -8.64
C ILE A 19 2.24 -26.08 -7.21
N PHE A 20 0.96 -25.76 -7.05
CA PHE A 20 0.28 -25.61 -5.76
C PHE A 20 -0.18 -26.95 -5.13
N ASN A 21 0.25 -28.10 -5.68
CA ASN A 21 0.04 -29.45 -5.13
C ASN A 21 -1.43 -29.80 -4.77
N CYS A 22 -2.38 -29.39 -5.62
CA CYS A 22 -3.82 -29.52 -5.38
C CYS A 22 -4.46 -30.62 -6.26
N LYS A 23 -5.27 -31.51 -5.64
CA LYS A 23 -6.06 -32.57 -6.31
C LYS A 23 -7.35 -32.00 -6.91
N THR A 24 -7.84 -32.54 -8.04
CA THR A 24 -9.18 -32.23 -8.55
C THR A 24 -10.26 -33.04 -7.83
N GLU A 25 -11.50 -32.54 -7.77
CA GLU A 25 -12.61 -33.29 -7.14
C GLU A 25 -12.79 -34.71 -7.70
N GLU A 26 -12.61 -34.88 -9.01
CA GLU A 26 -12.67 -36.19 -9.66
C GLU A 26 -11.54 -37.13 -9.22
N GLU A 27 -10.35 -36.60 -8.92
CA GLU A 27 -9.23 -37.38 -8.39
C GLU A 27 -9.45 -37.78 -6.95
N ILE A 28 -10.01 -36.87 -6.14
CA ILE A 28 -10.42 -37.15 -4.76
C ILE A 28 -11.46 -38.28 -4.77
N LYS A 29 -12.58 -38.10 -5.48
CA LYS A 29 -13.68 -39.08 -5.60
C LYS A 29 -13.23 -40.42 -6.21
N ARG A 30 -12.26 -40.42 -7.13
CA ARG A 30 -11.69 -41.66 -7.71
C ARG A 30 -10.74 -42.35 -6.73
N GLY A 31 -9.88 -41.59 -6.07
CA GLY A 31 -8.94 -42.11 -5.07
C GLY A 31 -9.67 -42.69 -3.86
N GLU A 32 -10.72 -42.03 -3.38
CA GLU A 32 -11.59 -42.52 -2.31
C GLU A 32 -12.18 -43.89 -2.64
N ARG A 33 -12.85 -44.06 -3.79
CA ARG A 33 -13.38 -45.37 -4.22
C ARG A 33 -12.30 -46.45 -4.31
N LEU A 34 -11.13 -46.12 -4.88
CA LEU A 34 -10.00 -47.07 -4.97
C LEU A 34 -9.46 -47.48 -3.59
N ARG A 35 -9.48 -46.58 -2.60
CA ARG A 35 -9.12 -46.91 -1.21
C ARG A 35 -10.22 -47.71 -0.49
N GLU A 36 -11.50 -47.37 -0.67
CA GLU A 36 -12.62 -48.16 -0.13
C GLU A 36 -12.59 -49.62 -0.63
N GLU A 37 -12.34 -49.81 -1.93
CA GLU A 37 -12.16 -51.14 -2.53
C GLU A 37 -10.90 -51.85 -2.01
N HIS A 38 -9.79 -51.12 -1.79
CA HIS A 38 -8.56 -51.69 -1.25
C HIS A 38 -8.73 -52.15 0.19
N GLU A 39 -9.37 -51.33 1.02
CA GLU A 39 -9.61 -51.59 2.44
C GLU A 39 -10.55 -52.80 2.61
N THR A 40 -11.57 -52.92 1.76
CA THR A 40 -12.41 -54.12 1.68
C THR A 40 -11.57 -55.39 1.41
N ILE A 41 -10.61 -55.31 0.46
CA ILE A 41 -9.72 -56.44 0.14
C ILE A 41 -8.73 -56.72 1.28
N ARG A 42 -8.28 -55.69 2.03
CA ARG A 42 -7.43 -55.86 3.22
C ARG A 42 -8.17 -56.55 4.37
N GLN A 43 -9.41 -56.17 4.65
CA GLN A 43 -10.24 -56.81 5.68
C GLN A 43 -10.48 -58.29 5.35
N GLU A 44 -10.88 -58.61 4.11
CA GLU A 44 -11.00 -60.01 3.67
C GLU A 44 -9.66 -60.79 3.76
N PHE A 45 -8.53 -60.10 3.57
CA PHE A 45 -7.18 -60.69 3.65
C PHE A 45 -6.79 -61.04 5.09
N GLU A 46 -7.10 -60.19 6.06
CA GLU A 46 -6.84 -60.45 7.49
C GLU A 46 -7.65 -61.66 7.97
N ASP A 47 -8.94 -61.73 7.62
CA ASP A 47 -9.78 -62.91 7.85
C ASP A 47 -9.23 -64.18 7.19
N ALA A 48 -8.72 -64.07 5.95
CA ALA A 48 -8.16 -65.18 5.21
C ALA A 48 -6.84 -65.71 5.79
N CYS A 49 -6.03 -64.86 6.45
CA CYS A 49 -4.76 -65.25 7.07
C CYS A 49 -4.92 -66.25 8.22
N THR A 50 -6.13 -66.39 8.77
CA THR A 50 -6.44 -67.38 9.83
C THR A 50 -6.66 -68.81 9.30
N LYS A 51 -6.71 -69.00 7.97
CA LYS A 51 -7.10 -70.26 7.32
C LYS A 51 -5.88 -71.12 6.94
N PRO A 52 -6.06 -72.44 6.70
CA PRO A 52 -4.98 -73.30 6.21
C PRO A 52 -4.35 -72.77 4.92
N ARG A 53 -3.03 -72.99 4.78
CA ARG A 53 -2.22 -72.38 3.70
C ARG A 53 -2.70 -72.68 2.28
N GLU A 54 -3.31 -73.85 2.05
CA GLU A 54 -3.86 -74.22 0.74
C GLU A 54 -5.11 -73.41 0.39
N ASP A 55 -6.05 -73.27 1.32
CA ASP A 55 -7.27 -72.46 1.14
C ASP A 55 -6.93 -70.97 1.01
N PHE A 56 -5.96 -70.50 1.79
CA PHE A 56 -5.44 -69.14 1.69
C PHE A 56 -4.89 -68.84 0.29
N VAL A 57 -4.02 -69.69 -0.27
CA VAL A 57 -3.47 -69.49 -1.63
C VAL A 57 -4.57 -69.56 -2.69
N ARG A 58 -5.58 -70.41 -2.51
CA ARG A 58 -6.72 -70.56 -3.41
C ARG A 58 -7.61 -69.31 -3.46
N TRP A 59 -7.77 -68.62 -2.33
CA TRP A 59 -8.47 -67.34 -2.23
C TRP A 59 -7.60 -66.14 -2.67
N ALA A 60 -6.34 -66.08 -2.23
CA ALA A 60 -5.47 -64.93 -2.42
C ALA A 60 -5.09 -64.69 -3.90
N LYS A 61 -4.88 -65.76 -4.67
CA LYS A 61 -4.48 -65.66 -6.09
C LYS A 61 -5.47 -64.83 -6.95
N PRO A 62 -6.77 -65.17 -7.07
CA PRO A 62 -7.70 -64.39 -7.88
C PRO A 62 -7.93 -62.96 -7.37
N LYS A 63 -7.88 -62.74 -6.04
CA LYS A 63 -7.99 -61.40 -5.45
C LYS A 63 -6.76 -60.54 -5.77
N ALA A 64 -5.55 -61.09 -5.66
CA ALA A 64 -4.30 -60.45 -6.06
C ALA A 64 -4.22 -60.16 -7.57
N ASP A 65 -4.65 -61.10 -8.43
CA ASP A 65 -4.70 -60.90 -9.89
C ASP A 65 -5.69 -59.78 -10.28
N SER A 66 -6.84 -59.67 -9.58
CA SER A 66 -7.82 -58.60 -9.74
C SER A 66 -7.27 -57.25 -9.28
N TRP A 67 -6.66 -57.21 -8.09
CA TRP A 67 -6.06 -55.98 -7.54
C TRP A 67 -4.91 -55.48 -8.42
N ARG A 68 -4.01 -56.36 -8.90
CA ARG A 68 -2.98 -56.03 -9.89
C ARG A 68 -3.56 -55.31 -11.11
N LYS A 69 -4.69 -55.79 -11.64
CA LYS A 69 -5.33 -55.16 -12.81
C LYS A 69 -5.78 -53.74 -12.49
N LYS A 70 -6.42 -53.52 -11.32
CA LYS A 70 -6.83 -52.18 -10.87
C LYS A 70 -5.65 -51.22 -10.66
N LEU A 71 -4.55 -51.70 -10.07
CA LEU A 71 -3.32 -50.91 -9.89
C LEU A 71 -2.71 -50.47 -11.24
N LEU A 72 -2.62 -51.39 -12.20
CA LEU A 72 -2.13 -51.09 -13.56
C LEU A 72 -3.07 -50.15 -14.33
N GLU A 73 -4.38 -50.28 -14.14
CA GLU A 73 -5.38 -49.39 -14.73
C GLU A 73 -5.31 -47.97 -14.14
N ALA A 74 -5.09 -47.84 -12.83
CA ALA A 74 -4.82 -46.55 -12.20
C ALA A 74 -3.54 -45.91 -12.75
N LEU A 75 -2.42 -46.65 -12.78
CA LEU A 75 -1.15 -46.22 -13.39
C LEU A 75 -1.33 -45.68 -14.81
N ASN A 76 -2.03 -46.43 -15.68
CA ASN A 76 -2.26 -46.02 -17.07
C ASN A 76 -3.06 -44.71 -17.18
N VAL A 77 -4.06 -44.50 -16.30
CA VAL A 77 -4.80 -43.23 -16.26
C VAL A 77 -3.92 -42.07 -15.79
N HIS A 78 -3.07 -42.27 -14.78
CA HIS A 78 -2.13 -41.24 -14.34
C HIS A 78 -1.14 -40.88 -15.45
N ARG A 79 -0.56 -41.87 -16.16
CA ARG A 79 0.31 -41.64 -17.33
C ARG A 79 -0.39 -40.86 -18.45
N ALA A 80 -1.59 -41.30 -18.85
CA ALA A 80 -2.36 -40.62 -19.89
C ALA A 80 -2.71 -39.17 -19.53
N LYS A 81 -2.88 -38.86 -18.24
CA LYS A 81 -3.17 -37.51 -17.76
C LYS A 81 -1.97 -36.57 -17.75
N ILE A 82 -0.76 -37.07 -17.49
CA ILE A 82 0.46 -36.25 -17.41
C ILE A 82 1.16 -36.04 -18.75
N ALA A 83 1.00 -36.95 -19.71
CA ALA A 83 1.59 -36.85 -21.05
C ALA A 83 1.37 -35.46 -21.73
N PRO A 84 0.13 -34.92 -21.83
CA PRO A 84 -0.07 -33.60 -22.45
C PRO A 84 0.44 -32.43 -21.59
N ILE A 85 0.62 -32.62 -20.27
CA ILE A 85 1.20 -31.59 -19.39
C ILE A 85 2.71 -31.46 -19.66
N ARG A 86 3.40 -32.59 -19.88
CA ARG A 86 4.84 -32.65 -20.18
C ARG A 86 5.18 -31.94 -21.48
N GLU A 87 4.56 -32.36 -22.59
CA GLU A 87 4.78 -31.76 -23.90
C GLU A 87 4.48 -30.25 -23.89
N GLY A 88 3.44 -29.88 -23.14
CA GLY A 88 3.07 -28.48 -22.94
C GLY A 88 4.08 -27.66 -22.13
N LEU A 89 4.65 -28.21 -21.05
CA LEU A 89 5.72 -27.57 -20.29
C LEU A 89 6.98 -27.38 -21.14
N ASP A 90 7.40 -28.40 -21.89
CA ASP A 90 8.57 -28.35 -22.78
C ASP A 90 8.43 -27.25 -23.85
N GLN A 91 7.23 -27.09 -24.42
CA GLN A 91 6.95 -26.09 -25.44
C GLN A 91 6.78 -24.67 -24.84
N LEU A 92 6.21 -24.55 -23.64
CA LEU A 92 6.13 -23.31 -22.89
C LEU A 92 7.55 -22.82 -22.52
N TYR A 93 8.40 -23.71 -22.02
CA TYR A 93 9.81 -23.43 -21.72
C TYR A 93 10.58 -22.88 -22.93
N LYS A 94 10.50 -23.57 -24.07
CA LYS A 94 11.12 -23.13 -25.34
C LYS A 94 10.62 -21.74 -25.77
N THR A 95 9.31 -21.50 -25.64
CA THR A 95 8.72 -20.22 -26.04
C THR A 95 9.16 -19.08 -25.13
N VAL A 96 9.00 -19.22 -23.83
CA VAL A 96 9.36 -18.19 -22.85
C VAL A 96 10.85 -17.85 -22.97
N SER A 97 11.70 -18.86 -23.17
CA SER A 97 13.13 -18.66 -23.48
C SER A 97 13.35 -17.82 -24.74
N THR A 98 12.61 -18.11 -25.81
CA THR A 98 12.70 -17.38 -27.09
C THR A 98 12.22 -15.93 -26.96
N GLU A 99 11.13 -15.69 -26.23
CA GLU A 99 10.58 -14.34 -26.02
C GLU A 99 11.44 -13.51 -25.06
N ILE A 100 12.03 -14.11 -24.03
CA ILE A 100 13.03 -13.45 -23.17
C ILE A 100 14.25 -13.02 -24.01
N ALA A 101 14.70 -13.86 -24.94
CA ALA A 101 15.83 -13.61 -25.82
C ALA A 101 15.54 -12.62 -26.97
N ALA A 102 14.28 -12.31 -27.27
CA ALA A 102 13.93 -11.41 -28.37
C ALA A 102 14.19 -9.94 -28.02
N ASP A 103 14.86 -9.21 -28.92
CA ASP A 103 15.19 -7.78 -28.75
C ASP A 103 13.96 -6.87 -28.74
N THR A 104 12.85 -7.31 -29.36
CA THR A 104 11.57 -6.59 -29.39
C THR A 104 10.77 -6.68 -28.09
N THR A 105 11.11 -7.60 -27.19
CA THR A 105 10.41 -7.78 -25.91
C THR A 105 10.74 -6.65 -24.95
N SER A 106 9.72 -5.98 -24.42
CA SER A 106 9.91 -4.87 -23.47
C SER A 106 10.64 -5.36 -22.21
N PRO A 107 11.54 -4.55 -21.59
CA PRO A 107 12.29 -4.98 -20.41
C PRO A 107 11.41 -5.45 -19.24
N PHE A 108 10.22 -4.88 -19.08
CA PHE A 108 9.25 -5.26 -18.05
C PHE A 108 8.59 -6.61 -18.33
N ARG A 109 8.24 -6.86 -19.60
CA ARG A 109 7.69 -8.15 -20.04
C ARG A 109 8.76 -9.24 -19.92
N ARG A 110 10.01 -8.95 -20.31
CA ARG A 110 11.17 -9.83 -20.09
C ARG A 110 11.35 -10.20 -18.61
N LEU A 111 11.25 -9.23 -17.69
CA LEU A 111 11.34 -9.48 -16.25
C LEU A 111 10.17 -10.32 -15.72
N SER A 112 8.93 -10.03 -16.13
CA SER A 112 7.75 -10.83 -15.77
C SER A 112 7.85 -12.27 -16.28
N LEU A 113 8.35 -12.46 -17.51
CA LEU A 113 8.60 -13.76 -18.11
C LEU A 113 9.71 -14.52 -17.38
N GLN A 114 10.75 -13.84 -16.88
CA GLN A 114 11.80 -14.45 -16.05
C GLN A 114 11.25 -14.98 -14.71
N TYR A 115 10.34 -14.26 -14.04
CA TYR A 115 9.69 -14.79 -12.84
C TYR A 115 8.77 -15.99 -13.13
N ALA A 116 8.07 -15.99 -14.26
CA ALA A 116 7.27 -17.14 -14.70
C ALA A 116 8.16 -18.36 -15.06
N PHE A 117 9.33 -18.11 -15.65
CA PHE A 117 10.26 -19.15 -16.10
C PHE A 117 10.72 -20.08 -14.97
N CYS A 118 11.13 -19.53 -13.81
CA CYS A 118 11.59 -20.36 -12.70
C CYS A 118 10.47 -21.26 -12.11
N ARG A 119 9.20 -20.80 -12.17
CA ARG A 119 8.04 -21.63 -11.79
C ARG A 119 7.81 -22.78 -12.78
N ILE A 120 8.09 -22.57 -14.07
CA ILE A 120 8.01 -23.59 -15.12
C ILE A 120 9.12 -24.64 -14.96
N GLU A 121 10.32 -24.25 -14.51
CA GLU A 121 11.41 -25.20 -14.24
C GLU A 121 11.11 -26.11 -13.04
N ASP A 122 10.63 -25.56 -11.92
CA ASP A 122 10.15 -26.36 -10.78
C ASP A 122 8.98 -27.28 -11.21
N ALA A 123 8.03 -26.75 -11.99
CA ALA A 123 6.94 -27.55 -12.58
C ALA A 123 7.45 -28.76 -13.36
N THR A 124 8.50 -28.57 -14.14
CA THR A 124 9.10 -29.63 -14.97
C THR A 124 9.89 -30.64 -14.13
N LEU A 125 10.56 -30.20 -13.07
CA LEU A 125 11.37 -31.07 -12.21
C LEU A 125 10.55 -32.09 -11.44
N ARG A 126 9.49 -31.67 -10.72
CA ARG A 126 8.66 -32.63 -10.01
C ARG A 126 7.78 -33.46 -10.98
N LEU A 127 7.56 -33.04 -12.24
CA LEU A 127 6.76 -33.82 -13.20
C LEU A 127 7.53 -35.09 -13.60
N HIS A 128 8.82 -34.94 -13.92
CA HIS A 128 9.72 -36.08 -14.09
C HIS A 128 9.79 -36.95 -12.82
N ALA A 129 9.80 -36.35 -11.63
CA ALA A 129 9.76 -37.13 -10.39
C ALA A 129 8.46 -37.93 -10.19
N TYR A 130 7.32 -37.43 -10.70
CA TYR A 130 6.06 -38.17 -10.71
C TYR A 130 6.08 -39.28 -11.76
N GLU A 131 6.68 -39.07 -12.93
CA GLU A 131 6.95 -40.16 -13.89
C GLU A 131 7.81 -41.26 -13.26
N ASP A 132 8.90 -40.90 -12.57
CA ASP A 132 9.77 -41.84 -11.84
C ASP A 132 9.00 -42.64 -10.77
N TYR A 133 8.03 -42.01 -10.10
CA TYR A 133 7.14 -42.65 -9.11
C TYR A 133 6.19 -43.67 -9.75
N LEU A 134 5.61 -43.34 -10.90
CA LEU A 134 4.76 -44.27 -11.66
C LEU A 134 5.59 -45.45 -12.19
N ASP A 135 6.79 -45.18 -12.73
CA ASP A 135 7.75 -46.19 -13.18
C ASP A 135 8.18 -47.15 -12.06
N HIS A 136 8.49 -46.62 -10.88
CA HIS A 136 8.83 -47.42 -9.71
C HIS A 136 7.67 -48.31 -9.26
N THR A 137 6.47 -47.74 -9.17
CA THR A 137 5.28 -48.48 -8.72
C THR A 137 4.89 -49.57 -9.72
N GLU A 138 5.01 -49.31 -11.02
CA GLU A 138 4.85 -50.33 -12.06
C GLU A 138 5.93 -51.42 -11.96
N GLY A 139 7.18 -51.05 -11.69
CA GLY A 139 8.29 -51.97 -11.43
C GLY A 139 8.05 -52.89 -10.23
N GLU A 140 7.53 -52.37 -9.13
CA GLU A 140 7.16 -53.13 -7.94
C GLU A 140 6.01 -54.11 -8.22
N ILE A 141 4.95 -53.66 -8.91
CA ILE A 141 3.84 -54.52 -9.34
C ILE A 141 4.34 -55.68 -10.21
N ARG A 142 5.23 -55.41 -11.17
CA ARG A 142 5.87 -56.45 -12.00
C ARG A 142 6.71 -57.41 -11.14
N ARG A 143 7.59 -56.89 -10.27
CA ARG A 143 8.46 -57.67 -9.38
C ARG A 143 7.68 -58.65 -8.50
N VAL A 144 6.60 -58.19 -7.88
CA VAL A 144 5.73 -59.00 -7.01
C VAL A 144 4.95 -60.04 -7.83
N THR A 145 4.51 -59.67 -9.04
CA THR A 145 3.84 -60.58 -9.97
C THR A 145 4.75 -61.73 -10.40
N ASP A 146 5.97 -61.44 -10.83
CA ASP A 146 6.93 -62.43 -11.34
C ASP A 146 7.32 -63.46 -10.26
N ARG A 147 7.45 -63.01 -9.01
CA ARG A 147 7.73 -63.86 -7.85
C ARG A 147 6.52 -64.60 -7.28
N ARG A 148 5.31 -64.29 -7.76
CA ARG A 148 4.02 -64.84 -7.29
C ARG A 148 3.78 -64.60 -5.79
N GLU A 149 4.24 -63.46 -5.28
CA GLU A 149 4.09 -63.03 -3.88
C GLU A 149 2.68 -62.43 -3.66
N TYR A 150 1.62 -63.25 -3.71
CA TYR A 150 0.22 -62.77 -3.67
C TYR A 150 -0.11 -61.92 -2.43
N GLU A 151 0.49 -62.24 -1.28
CA GLU A 151 0.39 -61.46 -0.03
C GLU A 151 0.95 -60.04 -0.19
N ALA A 152 2.09 -59.89 -0.85
CA ALA A 152 2.69 -58.59 -1.10
C ALA A 152 1.85 -57.78 -2.10
N MET A 153 1.26 -58.44 -3.12
CA MET A 153 0.39 -57.78 -4.10
C MET A 153 -0.83 -57.14 -3.43
N ILE A 154 -1.51 -57.85 -2.53
CA ILE A 154 -2.68 -57.32 -1.80
C ILE A 154 -2.29 -56.16 -0.88
N LYS A 155 -1.08 -56.18 -0.33
CA LYS A 155 -0.58 -55.11 0.55
C LYS A 155 -0.15 -53.83 -0.19
N LEU A 156 0.07 -53.87 -1.51
CA LEU A 156 0.37 -52.67 -2.31
C LEU A 156 -0.82 -51.71 -2.34
N ASP A 157 -0.57 -50.47 -1.92
CA ASP A 157 -1.54 -49.37 -1.98
C ASP A 157 -1.80 -48.90 -3.42
N PRO A 158 -2.95 -48.25 -3.70
CA PRO A 158 -3.17 -47.58 -4.98
C PRO A 158 -2.22 -46.40 -5.20
N THR A 159 -1.94 -46.09 -6.47
CA THR A 159 -1.18 -44.91 -6.87
C THR A 159 -1.95 -43.62 -6.57
N GLU A 160 -1.26 -42.64 -5.99
CA GLU A 160 -1.85 -41.32 -5.72
C GLU A 160 -1.74 -40.39 -6.95
N PRO A 161 -2.68 -39.46 -7.15
CA PRO A 161 -2.68 -38.49 -8.26
C PRO A 161 -1.60 -37.39 -8.14
N LEU A 162 -0.95 -37.28 -6.98
CA LEU A 162 0.15 -36.36 -6.70
C LEU A 162 1.33 -37.16 -6.16
N LEU A 163 2.52 -36.55 -6.22
CA LEU A 163 3.73 -37.07 -5.59
C LEU A 163 3.51 -37.33 -4.09
N PRO A 164 3.74 -38.56 -3.59
CA PRO A 164 3.70 -38.83 -2.16
C PRO A 164 4.74 -38.02 -1.37
N ASP A 165 4.45 -37.72 -0.11
CA ASP A 165 5.35 -36.94 0.76
C ASP A 165 6.67 -37.68 1.04
N GLU A 166 6.66 -39.01 1.10
CA GLU A 166 7.88 -39.84 1.18
C GLU A 166 8.67 -39.93 -0.15
N TRP A 167 8.10 -39.53 -1.30
CA TRP A 167 8.81 -39.60 -2.58
C TRP A 167 9.83 -38.45 -2.69
N LEU A 168 11.11 -38.80 -2.79
CA LEU A 168 12.21 -37.84 -2.83
C LEU A 168 12.58 -37.51 -4.27
N TYR A 169 12.87 -36.24 -4.55
CA TYR A 169 13.29 -35.77 -5.85
C TYR A 169 14.16 -34.51 -5.73
N ARG A 170 14.97 -34.20 -6.75
CA ARG A 170 15.85 -33.03 -6.74
C ARG A 170 15.03 -31.74 -6.67
N GLY A 171 15.33 -30.90 -5.67
CA GLY A 171 14.59 -29.67 -5.39
C GLY A 171 13.49 -29.82 -4.33
N LYS A 172 13.20 -31.04 -3.85
CA LYS A 172 12.28 -31.23 -2.72
C LYS A 172 12.94 -30.76 -1.42
N LEU A 173 12.30 -29.85 -0.71
CA LEU A 173 12.55 -29.63 0.71
C LEU A 173 11.82 -30.72 1.51
N VAL A 174 12.53 -31.38 2.42
CA VAL A 174 11.95 -32.32 3.38
C VAL A 174 12.40 -31.96 4.79
N ILE A 175 11.52 -32.16 5.77
CA ILE A 175 11.88 -32.13 7.19
C ILE A 175 12.05 -33.58 7.60
N VAL A 176 13.21 -33.94 8.18
CA VAL A 176 13.58 -35.32 8.52
C VAL A 176 14.32 -35.36 9.84
N SER A 177 14.13 -36.44 10.62
CA SER A 177 14.93 -36.64 11.84
C SER A 177 16.36 -37.09 11.53
N LEU A 178 17.30 -36.83 12.45
CA LEU A 178 18.66 -37.39 12.37
C LEU A 178 18.64 -38.91 12.21
N ASP A 179 17.66 -39.54 12.86
CA ASP A 179 17.48 -40.99 12.85
C ASP A 179 17.00 -41.52 11.49
N GLU A 180 16.34 -40.74 10.65
CA GLU A 180 15.96 -41.17 9.29
C GLU A 180 17.14 -41.13 8.30
N ILE A 181 18.18 -40.33 8.58
CA ILE A 181 19.34 -40.21 7.70
C ILE A 181 20.04 -41.57 7.54
N LYS A 182 20.29 -41.95 6.28
CA LYS A 182 20.81 -43.25 5.80
C LYS A 182 19.87 -44.46 6.02
N LYS A 183 18.80 -44.33 6.80
CA LYS A 183 17.75 -45.38 6.87
C LYS A 183 16.86 -45.32 5.62
N PRO A 184 16.27 -46.45 5.17
CA PRO A 184 15.26 -46.44 4.12
C PRO A 184 13.94 -45.90 4.64
N LEU A 185 13.33 -44.96 3.93
CA LEU A 185 11.98 -44.48 4.23
C LEU A 185 10.94 -45.62 4.10
N PRO A 186 9.88 -45.64 4.93
CA PRO A 186 9.03 -46.82 5.12
C PRO A 186 8.40 -47.40 3.85
N ARG A 187 7.91 -46.54 2.94
CA ARG A 187 7.10 -46.99 1.80
C ARG A 187 7.90 -47.25 0.52
N PHE A 188 8.89 -46.41 0.22
CA PHE A 188 9.64 -46.45 -1.05
C PHE A 188 11.09 -46.92 -0.92
N GLY A 189 11.58 -47.17 0.31
CA GLY A 189 12.96 -47.57 0.55
C GLY A 189 14.01 -46.52 0.20
N HIS A 190 13.58 -45.28 -0.08
CA HIS A 190 14.44 -44.14 -0.38
C HIS A 190 15.36 -43.84 0.80
N LYS A 191 16.66 -43.71 0.53
CA LYS A 191 17.67 -43.37 1.53
C LYS A 191 18.18 -41.96 1.29
N LEU A 192 17.93 -41.07 2.24
CA LEU A 192 18.53 -39.73 2.24
C LEU A 192 19.88 -39.77 2.93
N SER A 193 20.91 -39.16 2.34
CA SER A 193 22.25 -39.08 2.92
C SER A 193 22.91 -37.76 2.60
N PHE A 194 23.88 -37.34 3.41
CA PHE A 194 24.62 -36.08 3.22
C PHE A 194 25.81 -36.18 2.26
N GLY A 195 25.96 -37.32 1.56
CA GLY A 195 27.05 -37.52 0.61
C GLY A 195 28.44 -37.46 1.27
N ARG A 196 29.38 -36.75 0.63
CA ARG A 196 30.79 -36.69 1.07
C ARG A 196 31.00 -35.81 2.32
N ASP A 197 30.20 -34.77 2.51
CA ASP A 197 30.39 -33.76 3.57
C ASP A 197 29.54 -34.06 4.82
N THR A 198 29.39 -35.34 5.17
CA THR A 198 28.42 -35.79 6.20
C THR A 198 28.59 -35.08 7.54
N ASP A 199 29.81 -34.96 8.05
CA ASP A 199 30.06 -34.40 9.39
C ASP A 199 29.76 -32.89 9.46
N ARG A 200 29.95 -32.17 8.35
CA ARG A 200 29.61 -30.74 8.22
C ARG A 200 28.10 -30.52 8.13
N GLN A 201 27.40 -31.39 7.40
CA GLN A 201 25.94 -31.35 7.33
C GLN A 201 25.31 -31.73 8.69
N LEU A 202 25.92 -32.65 9.45
CA LEU A 202 25.52 -32.95 10.83
C LEU A 202 25.76 -31.78 11.79
N ALA A 203 26.85 -31.03 11.64
CA ALA A 203 27.07 -29.81 12.43
C ALA A 203 25.99 -28.75 12.18
N LEU A 204 25.66 -28.50 10.90
CA LEU A 204 24.57 -27.60 10.50
C LEU A 204 23.18 -28.09 10.94
N ALA A 205 23.02 -29.37 11.27
CA ALA A 205 21.77 -29.95 11.74
C ALA A 205 21.54 -29.77 13.25
N MET A 206 22.59 -29.51 14.04
CA MET A 206 22.49 -29.40 15.51
C MET A 206 21.46 -28.38 16.04
N PRO A 207 21.23 -27.21 15.40
CA PRO A 207 20.23 -26.25 15.87
C PRO A 207 18.77 -26.74 15.75
N PHE A 208 18.51 -27.71 14.88
CA PHE A 208 17.16 -28.15 14.50
C PHE A 208 16.60 -29.29 15.37
N ALA A 209 17.33 -29.70 16.41
CA ALA A 209 16.96 -30.79 17.31
C ALA A 209 16.51 -32.07 16.55
N ASP A 210 15.25 -32.47 16.70
CA ASP A 210 14.70 -33.71 16.14
C ASP A 210 14.18 -33.58 14.69
N GLU A 211 14.05 -32.35 14.14
CA GLU A 211 13.38 -32.10 12.84
C GLU A 211 14.22 -31.17 11.93
N ILE A 212 15.02 -31.75 11.04
CA ILE A 212 16.00 -31.00 10.22
C ILE A 212 15.45 -30.71 8.82
N PRO A 213 15.45 -29.44 8.36
CA PRO A 213 15.15 -29.10 6.98
C PRO A 213 16.32 -29.49 6.07
N VAL A 214 16.07 -30.37 5.11
CA VAL A 214 17.04 -30.89 4.15
C VAL A 214 16.52 -30.69 2.72
N MET A 215 17.28 -29.97 1.91
CA MET A 215 16.99 -29.83 0.48
C MET A 215 17.64 -30.97 -0.29
N VAL A 216 16.86 -31.72 -1.07
CA VAL A 216 17.38 -32.81 -1.90
C VAL A 216 18.11 -32.24 -3.12
N THR A 217 19.41 -32.46 -3.20
CA THR A 217 20.30 -31.84 -4.19
C THR A 217 20.56 -32.68 -5.44
N GLY A 218 20.36 -33.99 -5.34
CA GLY A 218 20.53 -34.96 -6.42
C GLY A 218 20.31 -36.40 -5.93
N GLY A 219 20.44 -37.36 -6.85
CA GLY A 219 20.30 -38.79 -6.56
C GLY A 219 21.15 -39.66 -7.49
N SER A 220 21.25 -40.96 -7.19
CA SER A 220 22.04 -41.90 -7.99
C SER A 220 21.34 -42.27 -9.30
N LYS A 221 21.99 -41.98 -10.45
CA LYS A 221 21.50 -42.36 -11.80
C LYS A 221 21.27 -43.86 -12.02
N HIS A 222 21.80 -44.72 -11.15
CA HIS A 222 21.75 -46.18 -11.33
C HIS A 222 20.91 -46.92 -10.29
N ARG A 223 20.45 -46.23 -9.23
CA ARG A 223 19.54 -46.77 -8.20
C ARG A 223 18.67 -45.64 -7.69
N ASN A 224 17.39 -45.61 -8.09
CA ASN A 224 16.44 -44.54 -7.78
C ASN A 224 15.99 -44.52 -6.30
N THR A 225 16.85 -44.96 -5.38
CA THR A 225 16.58 -45.20 -3.96
C THR A 225 17.65 -44.57 -3.07
N SER A 226 18.56 -43.76 -3.61
CA SER A 226 19.63 -43.10 -2.85
C SER A 226 19.76 -41.64 -3.29
N PHE A 227 19.43 -40.75 -2.36
CA PHE A 227 19.35 -39.31 -2.53
C PHE A 227 20.37 -38.59 -1.66
N TYR A 228 20.83 -37.43 -2.16
CA TYR A 228 21.81 -36.59 -1.51
C TYR A 228 21.15 -35.30 -1.00
N GLY A 229 20.96 -35.23 0.30
CA GLY A 229 20.43 -34.06 1.00
C GLY A 229 21.52 -33.06 1.33
N CYS A 230 21.15 -31.79 1.41
CA CYS A 230 21.97 -30.72 1.96
C CYS A 230 21.14 -29.95 2.99
N VAL A 231 21.52 -30.06 4.26
CA VAL A 231 20.98 -29.29 5.38
C VAL A 231 21.20 -27.80 5.12
N ALA A 232 22.39 -27.41 4.67
CA ALA A 232 22.70 -26.01 4.41
C ALA A 232 21.73 -25.35 3.40
N ARG A 233 21.34 -26.07 2.35
CA ARG A 233 20.33 -25.61 1.37
C ARG A 233 18.89 -25.78 1.88
N GLY A 234 18.66 -26.73 2.79
CA GLY A 234 17.37 -26.95 3.45
C GLY A 234 17.03 -25.81 4.39
N ALA A 235 17.92 -25.52 5.34
CA ALA A 235 17.89 -24.33 6.22
C ALA A 235 17.77 -23.03 5.42
N LEU A 236 18.63 -22.82 4.41
CA LEU A 236 18.53 -21.65 3.50
C LEU A 236 17.12 -21.49 2.91
N TYR A 237 16.47 -22.59 2.50
CA TYR A 237 15.15 -22.52 1.91
C TYR A 237 14.04 -22.38 2.96
N TYR A 238 14.14 -23.11 4.07
CA TYR A 238 13.12 -23.20 5.11
C TYR A 238 13.07 -21.97 6.02
N GLU A 239 14.22 -21.48 6.46
CA GLU A 239 14.33 -20.35 7.39
C GLU A 239 14.38 -19.01 6.67
N HIS A 240 14.93 -18.96 5.45
CA HIS A 240 15.18 -17.69 4.76
C HIS A 240 14.30 -17.50 3.50
N ILE A 241 14.19 -18.49 2.61
CA ILE A 241 13.39 -18.32 1.37
C ILE A 241 11.89 -18.34 1.63
N ILE A 242 11.36 -19.35 2.35
CA ILE A 242 9.92 -19.45 2.65
C ILE A 242 9.41 -18.26 3.47
N PRO A 243 10.09 -17.80 4.54
CA PRO A 243 9.64 -16.66 5.35
C PRO A 243 10.02 -15.30 4.76
N THR A 244 10.80 -15.27 3.66
CA THR A 244 11.39 -14.07 3.04
C THR A 244 12.35 -13.31 3.96
N GLU A 245 13.11 -14.06 4.77
CA GLU A 245 14.12 -13.55 5.70
C GLU A 245 15.52 -13.54 5.07
N PRO A 246 16.44 -12.65 5.53
CA PRO A 246 17.80 -12.59 5.03
C PRO A 246 18.75 -13.64 5.62
N VAL A 247 19.79 -13.95 4.86
CA VAL A 247 20.91 -14.86 5.19
C VAL A 247 22.17 -14.04 5.49
N GLU A 248 22.87 -14.31 6.59
CA GLU A 248 24.16 -13.65 6.90
C GLU A 248 25.32 -14.23 6.07
N MET A 249 26.05 -13.37 5.35
CA MET A 249 27.19 -13.72 4.52
C MET A 249 28.42 -12.84 4.84
N THR A 250 29.42 -13.41 5.51
CA THR A 250 30.75 -12.81 5.70
C THR A 250 31.48 -12.69 4.36
N VAL A 251 31.79 -11.47 3.91
CA VAL A 251 32.52 -11.24 2.66
C VAL A 251 33.94 -11.78 2.79
N THR A 252 34.38 -12.56 1.80
CA THR A 252 35.76 -13.03 1.68
C THR A 252 36.54 -12.21 0.65
N TYR A 253 35.86 -11.67 -0.37
CA TYR A 253 36.46 -10.86 -1.42
C TYR A 253 35.41 -10.00 -2.14
N ALA A 254 35.79 -8.82 -2.61
CA ALA A 254 34.93 -7.99 -3.47
C ALA A 254 35.76 -7.27 -4.55
N ASN A 255 35.20 -7.17 -5.74
CA ASN A 255 35.74 -6.37 -6.85
C ASN A 255 34.60 -5.55 -7.50
N ARG A 256 34.89 -4.83 -8.59
CA ARG A 256 33.90 -3.95 -9.26
C ARG A 256 32.71 -4.67 -9.90
N THR A 257 32.75 -6.00 -10.02
CA THR A 257 31.73 -6.82 -10.67
C THR A 257 31.03 -7.80 -9.72
N GLU A 258 31.76 -8.38 -8.77
CA GLU A 258 31.27 -9.44 -7.88
C GLU A 258 31.76 -9.27 -6.44
N ILE A 259 31.03 -9.89 -5.51
CA ILE A 259 31.35 -10.01 -4.10
C ILE A 259 31.21 -11.49 -3.76
N ALA A 260 32.27 -12.11 -3.27
CA ALA A 260 32.26 -13.47 -2.75
C ALA A 260 32.26 -13.44 -1.22
N GLY A 261 31.56 -14.38 -0.61
CA GLY A 261 31.46 -14.49 0.84
C GLY A 261 31.02 -15.88 1.29
N THR A 262 30.82 -16.01 2.59
CA THR A 262 30.50 -17.25 3.29
C THR A 262 29.39 -17.05 4.31
N ALA A 263 28.38 -17.91 4.29
CA ALA A 263 27.28 -17.98 5.23
C ALA A 263 27.35 -19.26 6.06
N PHE A 264 26.73 -19.25 7.24
CA PHE A 264 26.78 -20.33 8.23
C PHE A 264 28.23 -20.74 8.53
N ASP A 265 28.99 -19.97 9.31
CA ASP A 265 30.37 -20.32 9.77
C ASP A 265 31.28 -20.95 8.69
N ASP A 266 31.43 -20.27 7.55
CA ASP A 266 32.20 -20.72 6.38
C ASP A 266 31.69 -21.96 5.62
N PHE A 267 30.54 -22.55 6.01
CA PHE A 267 29.99 -23.74 5.35
C PHE A 267 29.35 -23.48 3.97
N VAL A 268 28.77 -22.31 3.72
CA VAL A 268 28.09 -21.98 2.45
C VAL A 268 28.78 -20.82 1.75
N ARG A 269 29.52 -21.07 0.67
CA ARG A 269 30.00 -19.98 -0.20
C ARG A 269 28.87 -19.38 -1.02
N LEU A 270 28.79 -18.05 -0.99
CA LEU A 270 27.82 -17.24 -1.71
C LEU A 270 28.56 -16.23 -2.60
N THR A 271 27.92 -15.80 -3.68
CA THR A 271 28.52 -14.83 -4.62
C THR A 271 27.44 -13.94 -5.21
N LEU A 272 27.65 -12.62 -5.13
CA LEU A 272 26.67 -11.58 -5.42
C LEU A 272 27.24 -10.59 -6.43
N PRO A 273 26.52 -10.22 -7.50
CA PRO A 273 26.97 -9.16 -8.39
C PRO A 273 26.80 -7.78 -7.75
N VAL A 274 27.79 -6.90 -7.89
CA VAL A 274 27.79 -5.53 -7.32
C VAL A 274 26.59 -4.69 -7.79
N THR A 275 26.05 -5.00 -8.97
CA THR A 275 24.85 -4.36 -9.53
C THR A 275 23.58 -4.57 -8.70
N LYS A 276 23.62 -5.50 -7.73
CA LYS A 276 22.54 -5.88 -6.81
C LYS A 276 22.77 -5.44 -5.37
N LEU A 277 23.85 -4.69 -5.10
CA LEU A 277 23.93 -3.89 -3.88
C LEU A 277 22.95 -2.72 -3.94
N THR A 278 22.39 -2.36 -2.78
CA THR A 278 21.62 -1.13 -2.59
C THR A 278 22.49 0.11 -2.89
N HIS A 279 23.80 0.02 -2.65
CA HIS A 279 24.78 1.07 -2.90
C HIS A 279 25.93 0.59 -3.79
N LYS A 280 25.70 0.57 -5.11
CA LYS A 280 26.61 0.06 -6.16
C LYS A 280 27.98 0.74 -6.26
N HIS A 281 28.21 1.81 -5.50
CA HIS A 281 29.47 2.55 -5.43
C HIS A 281 30.31 2.21 -4.18
N ILE A 282 29.76 1.44 -3.25
CA ILE A 282 30.43 1.00 -2.03
C ILE A 282 30.70 -0.50 -2.17
N LEU A 283 31.98 -0.87 -2.30
CA LEU A 283 32.38 -2.27 -2.28
C LEU A 283 32.57 -2.72 -0.82
N PRO A 284 31.96 -3.84 -0.41
CA PRO A 284 32.14 -4.37 0.94
C PRO A 284 33.53 -4.99 1.09
N ILE A 285 34.08 -4.98 2.30
CA ILE A 285 35.45 -5.42 2.57
C ILE A 285 35.51 -6.87 3.07
N PRO A 286 36.61 -7.61 2.85
CA PRO A 286 36.81 -8.91 3.47
C PRO A 286 36.64 -8.86 5.00
N GLY A 287 35.92 -9.82 5.57
CA GLY A 287 35.49 -9.87 6.96
C GLY A 287 34.14 -9.19 7.25
N GLN A 288 33.55 -8.45 6.30
CA GLN A 288 32.28 -7.75 6.52
C GLN A 288 31.08 -8.67 6.29
N THR A 289 30.24 -8.87 7.32
CA THR A 289 28.95 -9.57 7.15
C THR A 289 27.94 -8.72 6.37
N LEU A 290 27.33 -9.32 5.35
CA LEU A 290 26.21 -8.79 4.58
C LEU A 290 25.01 -9.69 4.79
N LEU A 291 23.88 -9.13 5.19
CA LEU A 291 22.61 -9.85 5.11
C LEU A 291 22.12 -9.83 3.63
N VAL A 292 21.66 -10.98 3.15
CA VAL A 292 21.34 -11.28 1.74
C VAL A 292 19.92 -11.81 1.66
N TYR A 293 19.05 -11.19 0.85
CA TYR A 293 17.68 -11.68 0.63
C TYR A 293 17.67 -12.62 -0.59
N PRO A 294 17.43 -13.92 -0.40
CA PRO A 294 17.32 -14.87 -1.50
C PRO A 294 15.96 -14.71 -2.21
N ASP A 295 15.96 -14.04 -3.37
CA ASP A 295 14.76 -13.91 -4.23
C ASP A 295 14.17 -15.30 -4.53
N ALA A 296 12.86 -15.46 -4.30
CA ALA A 296 12.17 -16.74 -4.04
C ALA A 296 12.35 -17.90 -5.04
N PHE A 297 12.88 -17.66 -6.24
CA PHE A 297 13.04 -18.69 -7.27
C PHE A 297 14.35 -18.61 -8.08
N ASN A 298 15.32 -17.76 -7.71
CA ASN A 298 16.50 -17.48 -8.54
C ASN A 298 17.83 -18.02 -7.95
N ILE A 299 17.78 -19.23 -7.37
CA ILE A 299 18.96 -20.01 -6.95
C ILE A 299 19.00 -21.34 -7.72
N THR A 300 19.27 -21.27 -9.02
CA THR A 300 19.60 -22.46 -9.82
C THR A 300 21.00 -22.95 -9.48
N LEU A 301 21.12 -24.26 -9.22
CA LEU A 301 22.36 -24.90 -8.78
C LEU A 301 22.86 -25.80 -9.91
N ASP A 302 23.36 -25.15 -10.96
CA ASP A 302 23.65 -25.80 -12.23
C ASP A 302 24.84 -26.76 -12.17
N ARG A 303 25.84 -26.51 -11.31
CA ARG A 303 27.07 -27.33 -11.23
C ARG A 303 27.62 -27.52 -9.82
N ASN A 304 28.49 -28.53 -9.72
CA ASN A 304 29.18 -28.97 -8.50
C ASN A 304 30.21 -27.91 -8.05
N PRO A 305 30.15 -27.40 -6.80
CA PRO A 305 31.05 -26.36 -6.29
C PRO A 305 32.51 -26.80 -6.04
N LEU A 306 32.87 -28.05 -6.35
CA LEU A 306 34.20 -28.62 -6.13
C LEU A 306 35.08 -28.70 -7.40
N VAL A 307 34.70 -28.07 -8.51
CA VAL A 307 35.50 -28.06 -9.76
C VAL A 307 35.91 -26.64 -10.13
N GLN A 308 37.21 -26.36 -10.12
CA GLN A 308 37.79 -25.13 -10.66
C GLN A 308 37.99 -25.26 -12.18
N ASP A 309 37.34 -24.41 -12.99
CA ASP A 309 37.85 -24.04 -14.33
C ASP A 309 37.33 -22.66 -14.80
N GLN A 310 38.02 -22.06 -15.77
CA GLN A 310 38.40 -20.64 -15.78
C GLN A 310 37.45 -19.62 -16.43
N LYS A 311 36.18 -19.92 -16.75
CA LYS A 311 35.31 -18.97 -17.49
C LYS A 311 33.94 -18.77 -16.83
N GLY A 312 33.87 -17.78 -15.95
CA GLY A 312 32.67 -17.43 -15.19
C GLY A 312 31.61 -16.63 -15.96
N ARG A 313 30.35 -16.84 -15.56
CA ARG A 313 29.16 -15.95 -15.66
C ARG A 313 28.03 -16.55 -14.83
N ALA A 314 27.41 -15.77 -13.93
CA ALA A 314 26.26 -16.18 -13.10
C ALA A 314 25.42 -14.97 -12.63
N ILE A 315 24.25 -15.24 -12.01
CA ILE A 315 23.19 -14.29 -11.58
C ILE A 315 22.51 -14.84 -10.30
N GLY A 316 22.04 -14.08 -9.29
CA GLY A 316 22.42 -12.71 -8.90
C GLY A 316 21.27 -11.70 -8.59
N VAL A 317 20.72 -11.71 -7.37
CA VAL A 317 19.85 -10.70 -6.67
C VAL A 317 19.90 -11.01 -5.13
N SER A 318 19.48 -10.20 -4.14
CA SER A 318 20.04 -8.90 -3.68
C SER A 318 20.00 -8.78 -2.12
N GLN A 319 20.22 -7.58 -1.53
CA GLN A 319 20.67 -7.32 -0.15
C GLN A 319 19.65 -6.54 0.74
N LEU A 320 19.62 -6.81 2.05
CA LEU A 320 19.49 -5.87 3.22
C LEU A 320 19.90 -6.67 4.49
N PRO A 321 20.03 -6.11 5.71
CA PRO A 321 20.52 -4.80 6.17
C PRO A 321 21.85 -4.98 6.99
N PRO A 322 22.30 -4.00 7.82
CA PRO A 322 23.30 -4.21 8.88
C PRO A 322 22.72 -4.99 10.09
N PRO A 323 23.56 -5.50 11.02
CA PRO A 323 23.10 -6.24 12.20
C PRO A 323 22.10 -5.43 13.04
N GLN A 324 21.07 -6.11 13.56
CA GLN A 324 20.10 -5.48 14.45
C GLN A 324 20.68 -5.25 15.84
N LEU A 325 20.64 -3.98 16.24
CA LEU A 325 20.70 -3.53 17.62
C LEU A 325 19.57 -4.18 18.44
N GLY A 326 19.87 -5.26 19.15
CA GLY A 326 18.89 -5.97 19.98
C GLY A 326 18.94 -7.50 19.96
N ALA A 327 19.80 -8.13 19.16
CA ALA A 327 20.11 -9.55 19.36
C ALA A 327 20.79 -9.73 20.73
N SER A 328 20.20 -10.55 21.62
CA SER A 328 20.71 -10.71 22.98
C SER A 328 21.97 -11.59 23.01
N TYR A 329 23.14 -10.96 22.90
CA TYR A 329 24.36 -11.56 23.44
C TYR A 329 24.16 -11.68 24.96
N GLN A 330 24.02 -12.91 25.46
CA GLN A 330 23.58 -13.23 26.84
C GLN A 330 24.66 -12.98 27.92
N HIS A 331 25.35 -11.85 27.85
CA HIS A 331 26.36 -11.44 28.81
C HIS A 331 26.14 -9.96 29.15
N PRO A 332 25.75 -9.63 30.40
CA PRO A 332 25.49 -8.25 30.79
C PRO A 332 26.78 -7.45 30.87
N LEU A 333 26.73 -6.19 30.44
CA LEU A 333 27.76 -5.20 30.76
C LEU A 333 27.43 -4.56 32.11
N PHE A 334 28.40 -4.50 33.02
CA PHE A 334 28.20 -3.92 34.34
C PHE A 334 28.46 -2.41 34.33
N VAL A 335 27.51 -1.67 34.91
CA VAL A 335 27.58 -0.21 35.12
C VAL A 335 27.74 0.02 36.62
N ARG A 336 28.96 0.36 37.04
CA ARG A 336 29.27 0.74 38.41
C ARG A 336 28.79 2.15 38.68
N VAL A 337 27.93 2.32 39.67
CA VAL A 337 27.47 3.64 40.15
C VAL A 337 27.76 3.76 41.65
N PRO A 338 28.53 4.77 42.09
CA PRO A 338 28.66 5.09 43.50
C PRO A 338 27.28 5.32 44.12
N GLU A 339 27.00 4.69 45.26
CA GLU A 339 25.67 4.69 45.89
C GLU A 339 25.14 6.11 46.14
N LYS A 340 26.03 7.03 46.55
CA LYS A 340 25.75 8.45 46.76
C LYS A 340 25.25 9.23 45.54
N LEU A 341 25.43 8.71 44.32
CA LEU A 341 24.91 9.33 43.10
C LEU A 341 23.50 8.83 42.73
N LEU A 342 22.98 7.83 43.44
CA LEU A 342 21.64 7.29 43.26
C LEU A 342 20.63 7.89 44.26
N ASP A 343 21.09 8.49 45.36
CA ASP A 343 20.27 9.08 46.42
C ASP A 343 19.26 10.13 45.89
N ASP A 344 19.62 10.88 44.84
CA ASP A 344 18.79 11.92 44.22
C ASP A 344 17.88 11.41 43.07
N VAL A 345 17.88 10.10 42.77
CA VAL A 345 17.09 9.52 41.66
C VAL A 345 15.74 9.01 42.16
N SER A 346 14.67 9.65 41.71
CA SER A 346 13.27 9.33 42.04
C SER A 346 12.49 8.62 40.93
N ASP A 347 13.08 8.44 39.74
CA ASP A 347 12.46 7.74 38.62
C ASP A 347 12.45 6.22 38.82
N SER A 348 11.28 5.64 39.11
CA SER A 348 11.12 4.19 39.31
C SER A 348 11.48 3.34 38.08
N GLU A 349 11.36 3.89 36.87
CA GLU A 349 11.70 3.18 35.63
C GLU A 349 13.21 3.12 35.37
N PHE A 350 14.00 3.95 36.05
CA PHE A 350 15.46 3.82 36.03
C PHE A 350 15.93 2.55 36.73
N PHE A 351 15.29 2.14 37.82
CA PHE A 351 15.63 0.93 38.56
C PHE A 351 15.00 -0.35 37.97
N ASN A 352 14.00 -0.22 37.09
CA ASN A 352 13.37 -1.35 36.41
C ASN A 352 14.38 -2.11 35.51
N PRO A 353 14.61 -3.43 35.69
CA PRO A 353 15.57 -4.19 34.88
C PRO A 353 15.12 -4.42 33.43
N VAL A 354 13.82 -4.27 33.12
CA VAL A 354 13.27 -4.42 31.75
C VAL A 354 13.47 -3.15 30.92
N THR A 355 13.57 -1.99 31.58
CA THR A 355 13.63 -0.69 30.91
C THR A 355 14.97 -0.53 30.18
N GLN A 356 14.90 -0.20 28.90
CA GLN A 356 16.06 -0.22 28.00
C GLN A 356 16.99 0.97 28.22
N TRP A 357 18.27 0.74 27.93
CA TRP A 357 19.34 1.73 27.96
C TRP A 357 19.60 2.31 26.58
N ASN A 358 19.92 3.61 26.54
CA ASN A 358 20.27 4.34 25.33
C ASN A 358 21.68 4.94 25.47
N LEU A 359 22.51 4.84 24.42
CA LEU A 359 23.68 5.69 24.22
C LEU A 359 23.20 7.03 23.64
N LEU A 360 23.42 8.12 24.37
CA LEU A 360 23.00 9.46 23.98
C LEU A 360 24.08 10.21 23.19
N THR A 361 25.35 9.93 23.48
CA THR A 361 26.53 10.36 22.72
C THR A 361 27.76 9.62 23.25
N SER A 362 28.84 9.58 22.48
CA SER A 362 30.14 9.07 22.93
C SER A 362 31.27 9.94 22.39
N ASP A 363 32.25 10.21 23.25
CA ASP A 363 33.50 10.88 22.92
C ASP A 363 34.65 9.86 23.06
N PRO A 364 35.09 9.23 21.94
CA PRO A 364 36.15 8.23 21.98
C PRO A 364 37.52 8.81 22.37
N GLU A 365 37.75 10.11 22.15
CA GLU A 365 39.01 10.77 22.50
C GLU A 365 39.12 10.99 24.01
N LYS A 366 37.99 11.26 24.69
CA LYS A 366 37.91 11.42 26.15
C LYS A 366 37.53 10.14 26.90
N ASN A 367 37.30 9.02 26.20
CA ASN A 367 36.81 7.76 26.78
C ASN A 367 35.49 7.92 27.57
N GLN A 368 34.66 8.92 27.19
CA GLN A 368 33.42 9.29 27.86
C GLN A 368 32.18 8.87 27.06
N TYR A 369 31.19 8.32 27.76
CA TYR A 369 29.96 7.77 27.20
C TYR A 369 28.76 8.33 27.96
N LEU A 370 27.85 9.00 27.27
CA LEU A 370 26.63 9.53 27.88
C LEU A 370 25.52 8.51 27.70
N LEU A 371 25.01 7.98 28.81
CA LEU A 371 23.94 6.98 28.83
C LEU A 371 22.63 7.58 29.31
N GLY A 372 21.51 7.05 28.82
CA GLY A 372 20.17 7.41 29.22
C GLY A 372 19.31 6.19 29.52
N LYS A 373 18.52 6.26 30.60
CA LYS A 373 17.50 5.26 30.93
C LYS A 373 16.33 5.93 31.63
N SER A 374 15.12 5.72 31.10
CA SER A 374 13.95 6.54 31.44
C SER A 374 14.31 8.04 31.43
N ARG A 375 14.07 8.80 32.49
CA ARG A 375 14.39 10.25 32.58
C ARG A 375 15.76 10.55 33.16
N VAL A 376 16.57 9.53 33.44
CA VAL A 376 17.88 9.66 34.07
C VAL A 376 18.99 9.54 33.03
N ARG A 377 19.98 10.41 33.16
CA ARG A 377 21.19 10.49 32.34
C ARG A 377 22.41 10.20 33.20
N LEU A 378 23.33 9.38 32.70
CA LEU A 378 24.60 9.04 33.34
C LEU A 378 25.77 9.47 32.45
N VAL A 379 26.84 10.00 33.03
CA VAL A 379 28.15 10.13 32.39
C VAL A 379 29.01 8.95 32.85
N ALA A 380 29.51 8.14 31.93
CA ALA A 380 30.31 6.96 32.25
C ALA A 380 31.64 6.92 31.48
N THR A 381 32.68 6.39 32.11
CA THR A 381 34.00 6.11 31.51
C THR A 381 34.35 4.62 31.63
N ILE A 382 35.21 4.11 30.75
CA ILE A 382 35.75 2.75 30.89
C ILE A 382 36.94 2.81 31.86
N GLY A 383 36.83 2.12 33.00
CA GLY A 383 37.83 2.18 34.07
C GLY A 383 39.15 1.47 33.73
N GLU A 384 40.28 2.09 34.07
CA GLU A 384 41.59 1.46 33.89
C GLU A 384 41.72 0.20 34.76
N GLY A 385 41.96 -0.95 34.12
CA GLY A 385 42.08 -2.24 34.80
C GLY A 385 40.75 -2.88 35.23
N VAL A 386 39.60 -2.34 34.81
CA VAL A 386 38.26 -2.90 35.09
C VAL A 386 37.46 -3.03 33.79
N ALA A 387 36.99 -4.24 33.47
CA ALA A 387 36.16 -4.46 32.28
C ALA A 387 34.68 -4.11 32.56
N GLY A 388 34.41 -2.84 32.88
CA GLY A 388 33.08 -2.30 33.22
C GLY A 388 33.01 -0.79 33.03
N LEU A 389 31.79 -0.26 32.96
CA LEU A 389 31.53 1.19 32.85
C LEU A 389 31.44 1.80 34.25
N CYS A 390 32.21 2.84 34.53
CA CYS A 390 32.21 3.56 35.80
C CYS A 390 31.49 4.90 35.64
N VAL A 391 30.45 5.15 36.43
CA VAL A 391 29.65 6.38 36.35
C VAL A 391 30.25 7.48 37.21
N GLU A 392 30.51 8.62 36.58
CA GLU A 392 31.09 9.82 37.17
C GLU A 392 30.01 10.81 37.63
N GLN A 393 28.88 10.86 36.93
CA GLN A 393 27.78 11.78 37.20
C GLN A 393 26.42 11.16 36.85
N VAL A 394 25.41 11.49 37.65
CA VAL A 394 24.00 11.12 37.46
C VAL A 394 23.15 12.39 37.45
N VAL A 395 22.19 12.49 36.52
CA VAL A 395 21.28 13.63 36.39
C VAL A 395 19.88 13.13 36.02
N GLN A 396 18.89 13.37 36.88
CA GLN A 396 17.48 13.20 36.52
C GLN A 396 16.97 14.44 35.78
N THR A 397 16.06 14.24 34.83
CA THR A 397 15.49 15.29 33.98
C THR A 397 13.96 15.19 33.89
N ASP A 398 13.30 16.20 33.33
CA ASP A 398 11.84 16.18 33.15
C ASP A 398 11.37 15.31 31.97
N HIS A 399 12.29 14.78 31.16
CA HIS A 399 12.00 14.14 29.87
C HIS A 399 12.76 12.81 29.71
N ILE A 400 12.15 11.86 28.99
CA ILE A 400 12.80 10.57 28.71
C ILE A 400 14.05 10.80 27.84
N GLN A 401 15.17 10.21 28.26
CA GLN A 401 16.46 10.25 27.60
C GLN A 401 16.46 9.27 26.42
N VAL A 402 16.24 9.80 25.22
CA VAL A 402 16.21 9.02 23.97
C VAL A 402 17.53 9.18 23.23
N GLY A 403 18.09 8.05 22.80
CA GLY A 403 19.30 7.98 21.97
C GLY A 403 19.35 6.65 21.24
N HIS A 404 20.54 6.20 20.89
CA HIS A 404 20.77 4.88 20.30
C HIS A 404 20.54 3.79 21.34
N GLN A 405 19.41 3.07 21.24
CA GLN A 405 19.12 1.92 22.09
C GLN A 405 20.28 0.92 22.05
N LEU A 406 20.84 0.62 23.22
CA LEU A 406 21.98 -0.28 23.33
C LEU A 406 21.55 -1.73 23.02
N PRO A 407 22.41 -2.51 22.32
CA PRO A 407 22.21 -3.95 22.15
C PRO A 407 22.59 -4.73 23.41
N PHE A 408 23.21 -4.07 24.39
CA PHE A 408 23.75 -4.67 25.59
C PHE A 408 22.77 -4.52 26.75
N THR A 409 22.53 -5.62 27.48
CA THR A 409 21.91 -5.54 28.80
C THR A 409 22.89 -4.88 29.78
N LEU A 410 22.61 -3.64 30.19
CA LEU A 410 23.40 -2.97 31.22
C LEU A 410 22.82 -3.25 32.61
N THR A 411 23.62 -3.85 33.48
CA THR A 411 23.28 -4.16 34.87
C THR A 411 23.95 -3.15 35.81
N LEU A 412 23.14 -2.45 36.62
CA LEU A 412 23.64 -1.54 37.65
C LEU A 412 24.27 -2.30 38.81
N VAL A 413 25.43 -1.85 39.27
CA VAL A 413 26.18 -2.41 40.40
C VAL A 413 26.67 -1.26 41.29
N THR A 414 26.49 -1.37 42.60
CA THR A 414 27.03 -0.42 43.58
C THR A 414 28.42 -0.85 44.07
N ASP A 415 29.09 -0.01 44.87
CA ASP A 415 30.43 -0.27 45.42
C ASP A 415 30.54 -1.49 46.36
N THR A 416 29.45 -2.24 46.57
CA THR A 416 29.36 -3.42 47.44
C THR A 416 29.90 -4.72 46.82
N ILE A 417 30.13 -4.76 45.49
CA ILE A 417 30.57 -5.96 44.77
C ILE A 417 31.99 -5.77 44.22
N ASP A 418 32.91 -6.71 44.46
CA ASP A 418 34.28 -6.62 43.88
C ASP A 418 34.25 -6.87 42.37
N ILE A 419 34.29 -5.77 41.64
CA ILE A 419 34.18 -5.72 40.18
C ILE A 419 35.28 -6.49 39.45
N ARG A 420 36.39 -6.84 40.12
CA ARG A 420 37.45 -7.70 39.56
C ARG A 420 36.99 -9.14 39.32
N THR A 421 35.84 -9.52 39.87
CA THR A 421 35.18 -10.83 39.60
C THR A 421 34.24 -10.80 38.39
N LEU A 422 33.94 -9.62 37.84
CA LEU A 422 32.94 -9.41 36.79
C LEU A 422 33.57 -9.09 35.41
N HIS A 423 34.83 -9.48 35.19
CA HIS A 423 35.56 -9.12 33.99
C HIS A 423 35.06 -9.82 32.72
N TRP A 424 34.57 -9.03 31.75
CA TRP A 424 34.36 -9.49 30.37
C TRP A 424 34.94 -8.47 29.37
N GLN A 425 36.24 -8.55 29.12
CA GLN A 425 36.94 -7.62 28.22
C GLN A 425 36.32 -7.53 26.80
N PRO A 426 35.90 -8.65 26.17
CA PRO A 426 35.20 -8.60 24.88
C PRO A 426 33.92 -7.77 24.88
N ALA A 427 33.21 -7.66 26.02
CA ALA A 427 32.04 -6.78 26.17
C ALA A 427 32.42 -5.32 25.92
N ILE A 428 33.49 -4.89 26.59
CA ILE A 428 33.95 -3.51 26.62
C ILE A 428 34.56 -3.14 25.28
N ASP A 429 35.29 -4.06 24.65
CA ASP A 429 35.81 -3.88 23.30
C ASP A 429 34.67 -3.78 22.28
N THR A 430 33.62 -4.61 22.40
CA THR A 430 32.41 -4.55 21.55
C THR A 430 31.60 -3.27 21.79
N PHE A 431 31.43 -2.85 23.05
CA PHE A 431 30.76 -1.60 23.41
C PHE A 431 31.52 -0.37 22.90
N ARG A 432 32.86 -0.37 23.03
CA ARG A 432 33.74 0.69 22.53
C ARG A 432 33.73 0.73 21.00
N GLN A 433 33.78 -0.41 20.32
CA GLN A 433 33.62 -0.48 18.86
C GLN A 433 32.25 0.03 18.42
N TYR A 434 31.18 -0.40 19.09
CA TYR A 434 29.81 0.06 18.83
C TYR A 434 29.69 1.58 18.98
N ALA A 435 30.11 2.14 20.10
CA ALA A 435 30.06 3.58 20.35
C ALA A 435 30.92 4.37 19.35
N THR A 436 32.13 3.88 19.04
CA THR A 436 32.98 4.49 18.00
C THR A 436 32.34 4.41 16.61
N GLN A 437 31.62 3.33 16.30
CA GLN A 437 30.88 3.16 15.05
C GLN A 437 29.65 4.06 14.97
N ILE A 438 28.97 4.35 16.08
CA ILE A 438 27.93 5.39 16.15
C ILE A 438 28.58 6.77 15.89
N ALA A 439 29.63 7.14 16.65
CA ALA A 439 30.36 8.40 16.47
C ALA A 439 30.88 8.62 15.04
N LEU A 440 31.28 7.56 14.33
CA LEU A 440 31.69 7.62 12.91
C LEU A 440 30.50 7.71 11.93
N ASN A 441 29.30 7.28 12.34
CA ASN A 441 28.05 7.40 11.57
C ASN A 441 27.24 8.67 11.90
N ASP A 442 27.63 9.45 12.92
CA ASP A 442 26.88 10.62 13.42
C ASP A 442 26.77 11.81 12.45
N GLY A 443 27.32 11.69 11.25
CA GLY A 443 26.81 12.45 10.09
C GLY A 443 25.33 12.20 9.76
N ARG A 444 24.68 11.19 10.38
CA ARG A 444 23.27 10.80 10.13
C ARG A 444 22.40 10.61 11.38
N GLU A 445 22.89 10.96 12.57
CA GLU A 445 22.14 10.85 13.84
C GLU A 445 20.77 11.58 13.73
N GLY A 446 20.81 12.79 13.16
CA GLY A 446 19.63 13.61 12.86
C GLY A 446 18.66 12.97 11.86
N LEU A 447 19.12 12.20 10.87
CA LEU A 447 18.27 11.55 9.85
C LEU A 447 17.48 10.37 10.44
N ARG A 448 18.10 9.53 11.28
CA ARG A 448 17.39 8.44 11.98
C ARG A 448 16.45 8.98 13.05
N CYS A 449 16.85 10.02 13.79
CA CYS A 449 15.97 10.69 14.73
C CYS A 449 14.78 11.36 14.00
N ALA A 450 15.01 11.99 12.85
CA ALA A 450 13.95 12.51 11.99
C ALA A 450 13.02 11.40 11.48
N GLN A 451 13.54 10.24 11.05
CA GLN A 451 12.72 9.10 10.61
C GLN A 451 11.81 8.59 11.72
N THR A 452 12.34 8.34 12.92
CA THR A 452 11.57 7.86 14.06
C THR A 452 10.55 8.91 14.53
N THR A 453 10.92 10.19 14.49
CA THR A 453 10.02 11.31 14.80
C THR A 453 8.88 11.43 13.78
N PHE A 454 9.20 11.31 12.50
CA PHE A 454 8.24 11.30 11.39
C PHE A 454 7.26 10.12 11.52
N MET A 455 7.78 8.90 11.70
CA MET A 455 6.98 7.69 11.96
C MET A 455 6.05 7.91 13.15
N ARG A 456 6.58 8.30 14.32
CA ARG A 456 5.81 8.51 15.55
C ARG A 456 4.71 9.57 15.40
N ARG A 457 5.01 10.68 14.69
CA ARG A 457 4.00 11.72 14.41
C ARG A 457 2.85 11.15 13.60
N TRP A 458 3.13 10.58 12.42
CA TRP A 458 2.08 10.13 11.50
C TRP A 458 1.36 8.86 11.97
N GLN A 459 2.03 7.97 12.70
CA GLN A 459 1.43 6.80 13.34
C GLN A 459 0.39 7.24 14.39
N ARG A 460 0.70 8.23 15.24
CA ARG A 460 -0.27 8.79 16.19
C ARG A 460 -1.50 9.40 15.51
N VAL A 461 -1.34 10.03 14.33
CA VAL A 461 -2.51 10.52 13.55
C VAL A 461 -3.39 9.36 13.10
N LEU A 462 -2.79 8.29 12.57
CA LEU A 462 -3.52 7.12 12.08
C LEU A 462 -4.18 6.35 13.23
N ASP A 463 -3.49 6.15 14.35
CA ASP A 463 -4.05 5.50 15.53
C ASP A 463 -5.20 6.32 16.11
N TYR A 464 -5.05 7.64 16.31
CA TYR A 464 -6.15 8.50 16.77
C TYR A 464 -7.35 8.50 15.81
N GLN A 465 -7.12 8.52 14.50
CA GLN A 465 -8.19 8.39 13.52
C GLN A 465 -8.88 7.02 13.61
N ARG A 466 -8.13 5.94 13.81
CA ARG A 466 -8.65 4.58 13.94
C ARG A 466 -9.43 4.39 15.24
N ASP A 467 -8.96 4.96 16.34
CA ASP A 467 -9.62 4.92 17.66
C ASP A 467 -10.87 5.81 17.69
N ALA A 468 -10.87 6.94 16.98
CA ALA A 468 -12.07 7.75 16.79
C ALA A 468 -13.06 7.14 15.77
N GLU A 469 -12.59 6.31 14.82
CA GLU A 469 -13.46 5.40 14.05
C GLU A 469 -14.01 4.25 14.93
N CYS A 470 -13.26 3.76 15.93
CA CYS A 470 -13.79 2.85 16.96
C CYS A 470 -14.89 3.53 17.80
N MET A 471 -14.81 4.84 18.07
CA MET A 471 -15.88 5.60 18.74
C MET A 471 -17.14 5.82 17.88
N ARG A 472 -17.09 5.52 16.58
CA ARG A 472 -18.29 5.46 15.71
C ARG A 472 -18.88 4.05 15.61
N ALA A 473 -18.29 3.07 16.30
CA ALA A 473 -18.88 1.76 16.37
C ALA A 473 -20.14 1.80 17.23
N VAL A 474 -21.23 1.17 16.75
CA VAL A 474 -22.37 0.93 17.63
C VAL A 474 -21.89 -0.07 18.68
N THR A 475 -21.86 0.42 19.92
CA THR A 475 -21.60 -0.36 21.11
C THR A 475 -22.95 -0.61 21.77
N PHE A 476 -23.18 -1.82 22.27
CA PHE A 476 -24.26 -2.05 23.22
C PHE A 476 -23.88 -3.17 24.19
N ASP A 477 -24.19 -2.95 25.46
CA ASP A 477 -24.04 -3.95 26.51
C ASP A 477 -25.32 -4.81 26.62
N THR A 478 -25.20 -6.14 26.58
CA THR A 478 -26.35 -7.06 26.62
C THR A 478 -26.06 -8.33 27.44
N ILE A 479 -27.14 -9.00 27.83
CA ILE A 479 -27.17 -10.35 28.39
C ILE A 479 -27.85 -11.23 27.32
N PRO A 480 -27.14 -12.19 26.69
CA PRO A 480 -27.72 -13.03 25.65
C PRO A 480 -28.97 -13.77 26.12
N ALA A 481 -30.03 -13.78 25.30
CA ALA A 481 -31.32 -14.34 25.70
C ALA A 481 -31.30 -15.88 25.78
N ALA A 482 -30.58 -16.53 24.87
CA ALA A 482 -30.27 -17.96 24.88
C ALA A 482 -29.14 -18.27 23.86
N LEU A 483 -28.42 -19.37 24.09
CA LEU A 483 -27.57 -20.01 23.10
C LEU A 483 -28.30 -21.25 22.56
N ASP A 484 -28.60 -21.32 21.26
CA ASP A 484 -29.18 -22.53 20.66
C ASP A 484 -28.06 -23.55 20.38
N GLU A 485 -27.99 -24.60 21.20
CA GLU A 485 -27.02 -25.68 21.07
C GLU A 485 -27.11 -26.46 19.74
N ARG A 486 -28.28 -26.48 19.08
CA ARG A 486 -28.45 -27.19 17.80
C ARG A 486 -27.86 -26.43 16.62
N LEU A 487 -27.74 -25.11 16.72
CA LEU A 487 -27.33 -24.24 15.62
C LEU A 487 -26.07 -23.42 15.93
N SER A 488 -25.57 -23.44 17.17
CA SER A 488 -24.48 -22.58 17.66
C SER A 488 -24.78 -21.09 17.40
N THR A 489 -26.03 -20.68 17.65
CA THR A 489 -26.53 -19.32 17.39
C THR A 489 -26.79 -18.57 18.69
N LEU A 490 -26.30 -17.34 18.75
CA LEU A 490 -26.59 -16.35 19.79
C LEU A 490 -27.70 -15.42 19.29
N HIS A 491 -28.77 -15.25 20.07
CA HIS A 491 -29.87 -14.34 19.74
C HIS A 491 -29.85 -13.07 20.59
N ILE A 492 -29.91 -11.92 19.92
CA ILE A 492 -29.99 -10.57 20.52
C ILE A 492 -31.31 -9.94 20.09
N SER A 493 -32.11 -9.46 21.05
CA SER A 493 -33.45 -8.92 20.76
C SER A 493 -33.40 -7.48 20.24
N ALA A 494 -34.44 -7.08 19.50
CA ALA A 494 -34.60 -5.72 19.00
C ALA A 494 -34.73 -4.67 20.12
N GLU A 495 -35.13 -5.06 21.34
CA GLU A 495 -35.21 -4.17 22.50
C GLU A 495 -33.83 -3.93 23.13
N GLN A 496 -33.02 -4.99 23.28
CA GLN A 496 -31.65 -4.89 23.80
C GLN A 496 -30.74 -4.00 22.92
N MET A 497 -31.03 -3.88 21.62
CA MET A 497 -30.29 -3.01 20.70
C MET A 497 -30.79 -1.55 20.67
N ARG A 498 -31.82 -1.17 21.45
CA ARG A 498 -32.40 0.19 21.45
C ARG A 498 -31.93 1.11 22.58
N GLU A 499 -31.33 0.58 23.65
CA GLU A 499 -31.04 1.39 24.84
C GLU A 499 -29.79 2.28 24.75
N GLU A 500 -28.89 2.09 23.77
CA GLU A 500 -27.67 2.92 23.65
C GLU A 500 -27.77 4.09 22.65
N THR A 501 -27.21 5.22 23.09
CA THR A 501 -27.35 6.54 22.48
C THR A 501 -26.48 6.74 21.24
N LEU A 502 -27.06 6.73 20.02
CA LEU A 502 -26.77 7.66 18.89
C LEU A 502 -27.38 7.23 17.53
N GLY A 503 -28.56 7.78 17.18
CA GLY A 503 -28.94 8.20 15.81
C GLY A 503 -29.08 7.19 14.63
N ALA A 504 -28.40 6.05 14.62
CA ALA A 504 -28.42 5.05 13.55
C ALA A 504 -28.31 3.63 14.15
N SER A 505 -29.05 2.66 13.63
CA SER A 505 -29.10 1.33 14.23
C SER A 505 -27.84 0.50 13.90
N ALA A 506 -27.45 -0.42 14.79
CA ALA A 506 -26.41 -1.41 14.50
C ALA A 506 -26.71 -2.21 13.23
N LEU A 507 -28.00 -2.51 12.99
CA LEU A 507 -28.49 -3.18 11.79
C LEU A 507 -28.13 -2.45 10.50
N ASP A 508 -28.15 -1.12 10.48
CA ASP A 508 -27.84 -0.34 9.27
C ASP A 508 -26.34 -0.40 8.94
N TYR A 509 -25.48 -0.43 9.95
CA TYR A 509 -24.03 -0.66 9.78
C TYR A 509 -23.73 -2.08 9.30
N LEU A 510 -24.39 -3.11 9.85
CA LEU A 510 -24.23 -4.50 9.41
C LEU A 510 -24.72 -4.67 7.95
N ARG A 511 -25.88 -4.10 7.60
CA ARG A 511 -26.39 -4.01 6.22
C ARG A 511 -25.47 -3.23 5.27
N GLN A 512 -24.60 -2.37 5.78
CA GLN A 512 -23.57 -1.69 4.98
C GLN A 512 -22.36 -2.59 4.74
N VAL A 513 -21.95 -3.40 5.73
CA VAL A 513 -20.92 -4.45 5.55
C VAL A 513 -21.34 -5.43 4.46
N ASP A 514 -22.61 -5.87 4.46
CA ASP A 514 -23.11 -6.83 3.46
C ASP A 514 -23.22 -6.28 2.03
N ARG A 515 -23.25 -4.95 1.86
CA ARG A 515 -23.26 -4.31 0.53
C ARG A 515 -21.86 -4.00 0.01
N ASP A 516 -20.86 -3.85 0.88
CA ASP A 516 -19.50 -3.50 0.48
C ASP A 516 -18.63 -4.76 0.42
N THR A 517 -18.49 -5.32 -0.79
CA THR A 517 -17.70 -6.54 -1.05
C THR A 517 -16.20 -6.43 -0.73
N MET A 518 -15.70 -5.25 -0.31
CA MET A 518 -14.34 -5.05 0.18
C MET A 518 -14.21 -5.25 1.70
N LEU A 519 -15.32 -5.28 2.45
CA LEU A 519 -15.32 -5.44 3.90
C LEU A 519 -15.44 -6.93 4.27
N ARG A 520 -14.53 -7.41 5.11
CA ARG A 520 -14.61 -8.77 5.67
C ARG A 520 -15.37 -8.75 6.98
N ARG A 521 -16.51 -9.46 7.05
CA ARG A 521 -17.38 -9.57 8.25
C ARG A 521 -16.59 -9.84 9.54
N GLU A 522 -15.63 -10.78 9.48
CA GLU A 522 -14.71 -11.19 10.57
C GLU A 522 -13.89 -10.03 11.21
N HIS A 523 -13.74 -8.90 10.53
CA HIS A 523 -13.03 -7.71 10.99
C HIS A 523 -13.96 -6.57 11.42
N CYS A 524 -15.26 -6.68 11.17
CA CYS A 524 -16.26 -5.65 11.43
C CYS A 524 -17.02 -5.88 12.74
N LEU A 525 -17.15 -7.13 13.19
CA LEU A 525 -17.84 -7.50 14.42
C LEU A 525 -16.83 -7.90 15.52
N ARG A 526 -16.97 -7.31 16.72
CA ARG A 526 -16.27 -7.77 17.93
C ARG A 526 -17.27 -8.02 19.06
N ILE A 527 -16.97 -9.05 19.85
CA ILE A 527 -17.71 -9.40 21.06
C ILE A 527 -16.71 -9.42 22.22
N GLU A 528 -16.98 -8.62 23.24
CA GLU A 528 -16.17 -8.49 24.45
C GLU A 528 -17.01 -8.91 25.66
N GLN A 529 -16.39 -9.49 26.69
CA GLN A 529 -17.04 -9.93 27.93
C GLN A 529 -16.44 -9.14 29.09
N TRP A 530 -17.26 -8.72 30.04
CA TRP A 530 -16.78 -8.07 31.26
C TRP A 530 -16.01 -9.06 32.15
N ASP A 531 -14.74 -8.74 32.39
CA ASP A 531 -13.88 -9.41 33.36
C ASP A 531 -13.93 -8.62 34.68
N SER A 532 -14.49 -9.26 35.72
CA SER A 532 -14.66 -8.67 37.05
C SER A 532 -13.36 -8.56 37.86
N GLU A 533 -12.33 -9.35 37.54
CA GLU A 533 -11.02 -9.26 38.20
C GLU A 533 -10.19 -8.11 37.62
N ARG A 534 -10.30 -7.90 36.31
CA ARG A 534 -9.57 -6.85 35.57
C ARG A 534 -10.31 -5.52 35.47
N PHE A 535 -11.58 -5.46 35.89
CA PHE A 535 -12.47 -4.32 35.72
C PHE A 535 -12.51 -3.78 34.27
N ALA A 536 -12.46 -4.70 33.30
CA ALA A 536 -12.31 -4.38 31.89
C ALA A 536 -13.08 -5.35 30.99
N PHE A 537 -13.42 -4.90 29.79
CA PHE A 537 -13.96 -5.78 28.74
C PHE A 537 -12.80 -6.49 28.01
N ILE A 538 -12.83 -7.83 27.99
CA ILE A 538 -11.84 -8.68 27.31
C ILE A 538 -12.46 -9.38 26.09
N PRO A 539 -11.69 -9.78 25.05
CA PRO A 539 -12.24 -10.48 23.89
C PRO A 539 -12.92 -11.80 24.28
N ALA A 540 -14.21 -11.94 23.96
CA ALA A 540 -15.02 -13.09 24.35
C ALA A 540 -14.91 -14.28 23.38
N VAL A 541 -14.37 -14.05 22.18
CA VAL A 541 -14.07 -15.07 21.16
C VAL A 541 -12.58 -14.96 20.76
N PRO A 542 -11.79 -16.06 20.81
CA PRO A 542 -10.38 -16.05 20.40
C PRO A 542 -10.19 -15.64 18.93
N ASP A 543 -9.11 -14.93 18.63
CA ASP A 543 -8.81 -14.38 17.28
C ASP A 543 -8.93 -15.42 16.17
N ARG A 544 -8.41 -16.64 16.39
CA ARG A 544 -8.49 -17.77 15.44
C ARG A 544 -9.91 -18.25 15.11
N HIS A 545 -10.92 -17.92 15.92
CA HIS A 545 -12.32 -18.31 15.72
C HIS A 545 -13.20 -17.12 15.25
N ARG A 546 -12.64 -15.91 15.01
CA ARG A 546 -13.44 -14.77 14.51
C ARG A 546 -13.95 -14.98 13.08
N ALA A 547 -13.23 -15.73 12.26
CA ALA A 547 -13.61 -16.02 10.88
C ALA A 547 -14.83 -16.97 10.75
N SER A 548 -15.27 -17.61 11.84
CA SER A 548 -16.48 -18.44 11.87
C SER A 548 -17.69 -17.75 12.51
N LEU A 549 -17.58 -16.44 12.82
CA LEU A 549 -18.72 -15.62 13.22
C LEU A 549 -19.46 -15.11 11.98
N ASP A 550 -20.66 -15.62 11.77
CA ASP A 550 -21.61 -15.10 10.77
C ASP A 550 -22.81 -14.44 11.46
N TYR A 551 -23.50 -13.53 10.79
CA TYR A 551 -24.68 -12.87 11.36
C TYR A 551 -25.81 -12.76 10.35
N GLU A 552 -27.04 -12.92 10.84
CA GLU A 552 -28.27 -12.74 10.07
C GLU A 552 -29.16 -11.72 10.80
N PRO A 553 -29.43 -10.55 10.19
CA PRO A 553 -30.44 -9.62 10.70
C PRO A 553 -31.84 -10.12 10.32
N ALA A 554 -32.73 -10.23 11.31
CA ALA A 554 -34.12 -10.63 11.09
C ALA A 554 -35.03 -9.42 10.80
N ASP A 555 -36.18 -9.68 10.16
CA ASP A 555 -37.15 -8.63 9.74
C ASP A 555 -37.82 -7.91 10.92
N ASP A 556 -37.85 -8.53 12.10
CA ASP A 556 -38.34 -7.95 13.36
C ASP A 556 -37.31 -7.01 14.04
N GLY A 557 -36.09 -6.92 13.50
CA GLY A 557 -34.99 -6.15 14.04
C GLY A 557 -34.14 -6.89 15.08
N ALA A 558 -34.35 -8.20 15.29
CA ALA A 558 -33.43 -9.04 16.05
C ALA A 558 -32.16 -9.37 15.24
N LEU A 559 -31.09 -9.77 15.95
CA LEU A 559 -29.83 -10.19 15.35
C LEU A 559 -29.47 -11.60 15.83
N ALA A 560 -29.28 -12.51 14.88
CA ALA A 560 -28.77 -13.85 15.13
C ALA A 560 -27.28 -13.90 14.74
N ILE A 561 -26.40 -14.34 15.63
CA ILE A 561 -24.96 -14.49 15.37
C ILE A 561 -24.60 -15.97 15.51
N ARG A 562 -24.17 -16.60 14.43
CA ARG A 562 -23.73 -18.01 14.41
C ARG A 562 -22.23 -18.09 14.61
N GLY A 563 -21.74 -19.03 15.41
CA GLY A 563 -20.31 -19.29 15.54
C GLY A 563 -19.93 -20.14 16.76
N GLN A 564 -18.64 -20.41 16.93
CA GLN A 564 -18.14 -21.20 18.07
C GLN A 564 -17.93 -20.32 19.31
N PHE A 565 -18.95 -20.26 20.16
CA PHE A 565 -18.90 -19.56 21.44
C PHE A 565 -18.35 -20.46 22.57
N PRO A 566 -17.64 -19.92 23.57
CA PRO A 566 -17.24 -20.67 24.76
C PRO A 566 -18.44 -21.18 25.56
N LYS A 567 -18.38 -22.44 26.05
CA LYS A 567 -19.43 -23.03 26.90
C LYS A 567 -19.72 -22.21 28.17
N SER A 568 -18.75 -21.46 28.68
CA SER A 568 -18.90 -20.58 29.85
C SER A 568 -19.93 -19.46 29.66
N TRP A 569 -20.41 -19.21 28.44
CA TRP A 569 -21.51 -18.26 28.20
C TRP A 569 -22.88 -18.79 28.64
N GLN A 570 -23.02 -20.10 28.88
CA GLN A 570 -24.29 -20.71 29.32
C GLN A 570 -24.61 -20.42 30.79
N ASP A 571 -23.59 -20.31 31.65
CA ASP A 571 -23.74 -20.11 33.10
C ASP A 571 -23.49 -18.66 33.57
N ALA A 572 -22.92 -17.81 32.69
CA ALA A 572 -22.48 -16.48 33.07
C ALA A 572 -23.59 -15.43 32.95
N GLN A 573 -24.04 -14.88 34.08
CA GLN A 573 -24.69 -13.55 34.18
C GLN A 573 -23.68 -12.41 33.88
N GLY A 574 -22.89 -12.56 32.82
CA GLY A 574 -21.88 -11.62 32.39
C GLY A 574 -22.48 -10.48 31.56
N ARG A 575 -21.92 -9.28 31.73
CA ARG A 575 -22.18 -8.15 30.83
C ARG A 575 -21.32 -8.34 29.58
N TYR A 576 -21.94 -8.52 28.42
CA TYR A 576 -21.24 -8.63 27.14
C TYR A 576 -21.39 -7.35 26.34
N ARG A 577 -20.40 -7.01 25.52
CA ARG A 577 -20.34 -5.81 24.71
C ARG A 577 -20.14 -6.17 23.25
N PHE A 578 -21.09 -5.75 22.42
CA PHE A 578 -21.00 -5.89 20.97
C PHE A 578 -20.48 -4.60 20.38
N ARG A 579 -19.46 -4.67 19.52
CA ARG A 579 -18.91 -3.51 18.80
C ARG A 579 -18.90 -3.77 17.30
N VAL A 580 -19.70 -3.02 16.55
CA VAL A 580 -19.74 -3.06 15.07
C VAL A 580 -18.93 -1.89 14.51
N GLN A 581 -17.78 -2.17 13.91
CA GLN A 581 -16.87 -1.17 13.34
C GLN A 581 -16.74 -1.36 11.82
N LEU A 582 -16.76 -0.27 11.04
CA LEU A 582 -16.37 -0.29 9.63
C LEU A 582 -14.88 0.06 9.52
N PRO A 583 -13.97 -0.91 9.29
CA PRO A 583 -12.55 -0.61 9.19
C PRO A 583 -12.25 0.17 7.90
N SER A 584 -11.77 1.42 8.03
CA SER A 584 -11.37 2.23 6.89
C SER A 584 -10.23 1.57 6.10
N THR A 585 -10.56 1.04 4.92
CA THR A 585 -9.57 0.47 3.99
C THR A 585 -8.55 1.52 3.54
N ALA A 586 -8.91 2.80 3.59
CA ALA A 586 -8.00 3.92 3.34
C ALA A 586 -6.94 4.09 4.43
N LEU A 587 -7.33 3.99 5.71
CA LEU A 587 -6.38 4.07 6.83
C LEU A 587 -5.44 2.86 6.85
N LYS A 588 -5.94 1.64 6.60
CA LYS A 588 -5.08 0.44 6.49
C LYS A 588 -4.00 0.58 5.40
N ARG A 589 -4.33 1.18 4.25
CA ARG A 589 -3.38 1.44 3.16
C ARG A 589 -2.35 2.52 3.52
N GLN A 590 -2.78 3.57 4.21
CA GLN A 590 -1.90 4.62 4.72
C GLN A 590 -0.94 4.10 5.80
N GLN A 591 -1.42 3.24 6.70
CA GLN A 591 -0.58 2.56 7.71
C GLN A 591 0.49 1.69 7.03
N ARG A 592 0.09 0.82 6.09
CA ARG A 592 1.04 -0.01 5.33
C ARG A 592 2.11 0.83 4.60
N ALA A 593 1.74 1.95 4.00
CA ALA A 593 2.72 2.85 3.36
C ALA A 593 3.65 3.53 4.37
N LEU A 594 3.18 3.84 5.58
CA LEU A 594 4.03 4.39 6.64
C LEU A 594 5.01 3.32 7.17
N GLU A 595 4.54 2.08 7.35
CA GLU A 595 5.36 0.91 7.69
C GLU A 595 6.39 0.60 6.59
N ASP A 596 5.99 0.57 5.31
CA ASP A 596 6.90 0.30 4.20
C ASP A 596 7.97 1.42 4.05
N PHE A 597 7.63 2.68 4.32
CA PHE A 597 8.59 3.79 4.41
C PHE A 597 9.57 3.63 5.59
N PHE A 598 9.07 3.17 6.74
CA PHE A 598 9.89 2.91 7.92
C PHE A 598 10.89 1.77 7.69
N HIS A 599 10.49 0.70 7.02
CA HIS A 599 11.30 -0.48 6.72
C HIS A 599 12.11 -0.37 5.40
N ASP A 600 12.31 0.84 4.86
CA ASP A 600 13.10 1.08 3.63
C ASP A 600 12.58 0.38 2.35
N ARG A 601 11.31 -0.03 2.33
CA ARG A 601 10.66 -0.74 1.21
C ARG A 601 10.19 0.23 0.12
N MET A 602 11.15 0.90 -0.52
CA MET A 602 10.87 1.90 -1.56
C MET A 602 11.75 1.73 -2.80
N VAL A 603 11.20 2.07 -3.97
CA VAL A 603 11.87 1.97 -5.27
C VAL A 603 13.08 2.92 -5.41
N GLN A 604 13.11 4.03 -4.67
CA GLN A 604 14.20 5.01 -4.67
C GLN A 604 14.56 5.48 -3.25
N PRO A 605 15.58 4.90 -2.60
CA PRO A 605 16.03 5.32 -1.27
C PRO A 605 16.36 6.82 -1.15
N ALA A 606 16.88 7.44 -2.22
CA ALA A 606 17.18 8.87 -2.22
C ALA A 606 15.95 9.76 -1.95
N LEU A 607 14.74 9.31 -2.29
CA LEU A 607 13.52 10.05 -1.95
C LEU A 607 13.28 10.12 -0.43
N LYS A 608 13.68 9.10 0.35
CA LYS A 608 13.53 9.10 1.81
C LYS A 608 14.47 10.09 2.49
N ASP A 609 15.74 10.16 2.08
CA ASP A 609 16.67 11.16 2.60
C ASP A 609 16.13 12.59 2.34
N ILE A 610 15.55 12.83 1.16
CA ILE A 610 14.89 14.11 0.82
C ILE A 610 13.62 14.33 1.64
N LEU A 611 12.81 13.28 1.88
CA LEU A 611 11.58 13.35 2.69
C LEU A 611 11.86 13.66 4.18
N LEU A 612 13.02 13.24 4.70
CA LEU A 612 13.42 13.41 6.10
C LEU A 612 14.26 14.67 6.36
N SER A 613 14.98 15.18 5.36
CA SER A 613 15.82 16.37 5.48
C SER A 613 15.92 17.13 4.14
N PRO A 614 14.82 17.73 3.65
CA PRO A 614 14.77 18.39 2.34
C PRO A 614 15.76 19.57 2.23
N GLN A 615 16.02 20.27 3.33
CA GLN A 615 17.03 21.34 3.45
C GLN A 615 18.48 20.87 3.20
N SER A 616 18.74 19.56 3.35
CA SER A 616 20.05 18.95 3.12
C SER A 616 20.16 18.31 1.72
N TYR A 617 19.11 18.40 0.90
CA TYR A 617 19.11 17.82 -0.45
C TYR A 617 20.00 18.64 -1.39
N LEU A 618 20.97 17.97 -2.00
CA LEU A 618 21.75 18.51 -3.12
C LEU A 618 21.06 18.10 -4.45
N PRO A 619 20.51 19.06 -5.24
CA PRO A 619 19.82 18.75 -6.48
C PRO A 619 20.75 18.06 -7.48
N VAL A 620 20.26 16.96 -8.06
CA VAL A 620 20.97 16.23 -9.11
C VAL A 620 20.16 16.33 -10.39
N GLU A 621 20.79 16.71 -11.50
CA GLU A 621 20.16 16.67 -12.82
C GLU A 621 20.14 15.24 -13.40
N ASP A 622 19.11 14.95 -14.18
CA ASP A 622 18.99 13.76 -15.00
C ASP A 622 19.88 13.91 -16.24
N PRO A 623 20.89 13.03 -16.45
CA PRO A 623 21.84 13.15 -17.56
C PRO A 623 21.21 13.14 -18.96
N PHE A 624 19.98 12.61 -19.13
CA PHE A 624 19.29 12.60 -20.42
C PHE A 624 18.67 13.95 -20.78
N TRP A 625 18.28 14.74 -19.77
CA TRP A 625 17.65 16.05 -19.92
C TRP A 625 18.63 17.21 -19.71
N ALA A 626 19.73 16.98 -19.00
CA ALA A 626 20.84 17.93 -18.86
C ALA A 626 21.37 18.36 -20.24
N GLY A 627 21.43 19.67 -20.48
CA GLY A 627 21.91 20.24 -21.75
C GLY A 627 21.05 20.00 -23.01
N ARG A 628 19.92 19.28 -22.92
CA ARG A 628 19.08 18.95 -24.08
C ARG A 628 18.02 20.02 -24.36
N GLU A 629 17.85 20.37 -25.63
CA GLU A 629 16.80 21.31 -26.06
C GLU A 629 15.42 20.66 -26.11
N ILE A 630 14.46 21.25 -25.39
CA ILE A 630 13.09 20.74 -25.25
C ILE A 630 12.20 21.37 -26.33
N HIS A 631 11.55 20.53 -27.13
CA HIS A 631 10.68 20.93 -28.23
C HIS A 631 9.24 21.03 -27.75
N TRP A 632 8.73 22.26 -27.60
CA TRP A 632 7.46 22.55 -26.93
C TRP A 632 6.23 22.40 -27.83
N HIS A 633 5.21 21.65 -27.37
CA HIS A 633 3.97 21.51 -28.16
C HIS A 633 2.95 22.62 -27.89
N GLY A 634 3.12 23.75 -28.58
CA GLY A 634 2.14 24.86 -28.65
C GLY A 634 2.45 26.06 -27.74
N LYS A 635 1.44 26.92 -27.53
CA LYS A 635 1.57 28.16 -26.74
C LYS A 635 1.52 27.88 -25.22
N LEU A 636 2.64 27.41 -24.68
CA LEU A 636 2.93 27.39 -23.23
C LEU A 636 3.57 28.72 -22.82
N SER A 637 3.24 29.21 -21.62
CA SER A 637 3.86 30.42 -21.04
C SER A 637 5.34 30.19 -20.67
N PRO A 638 6.14 31.25 -20.47
CA PRO A 638 7.53 31.10 -20.03
C PRO A 638 7.65 30.34 -18.71
N SER A 639 6.80 30.63 -17.70
CA SER A 639 6.83 29.93 -16.41
C SER A 639 6.40 28.47 -16.51
N GLN A 640 5.46 28.13 -17.42
CA GLN A 640 5.10 26.74 -17.70
C GLN A 640 6.27 25.97 -18.33
N ARG A 641 6.99 26.58 -19.29
CA ARG A 641 8.18 25.95 -19.90
C ARG A 641 9.32 25.79 -18.89
N GLU A 642 9.55 26.80 -18.06
CA GLU A 642 10.52 26.78 -16.95
C GLU A 642 10.20 25.62 -15.98
N ALA A 643 8.95 25.52 -15.50
CA ALA A 643 8.52 24.48 -14.58
C ALA A 643 8.59 23.06 -15.17
N VAL A 644 8.18 22.88 -16.43
CA VAL A 644 8.29 21.57 -17.11
C VAL A 644 9.75 21.21 -17.36
N SER A 645 10.59 22.17 -17.78
CA SER A 645 12.03 21.92 -17.99
C SER A 645 12.75 21.54 -16.70
N MET A 646 12.51 22.27 -15.61
CA MET A 646 13.01 21.94 -14.26
C MET A 646 12.56 20.54 -13.84
N ALA A 647 11.26 20.23 -13.97
CA ALA A 647 10.72 18.95 -13.55
C ALA A 647 11.21 17.77 -14.41
N LEU A 648 11.55 17.98 -15.69
CA LEU A 648 12.22 16.98 -16.53
C LEU A 648 13.69 16.80 -16.11
N LYS A 649 14.41 17.89 -15.86
CA LYS A 649 15.82 17.86 -15.44
C LYS A 649 16.05 17.33 -14.04
N ALA A 650 15.16 17.53 -13.08
CA ALA A 650 15.35 17.03 -11.72
C ALA A 650 15.38 15.49 -11.69
N LYS A 651 16.42 14.87 -11.13
CA LYS A 651 16.59 13.41 -11.17
C LYS A 651 15.69 12.63 -10.21
N HIS A 652 15.42 13.19 -9.03
CA HIS A 652 14.73 12.48 -7.95
C HIS A 652 13.39 13.14 -7.56
N LEU A 653 13.40 14.43 -7.23
CA LEU A 653 12.21 15.16 -6.81
C LEU A 653 12.11 16.51 -7.50
N ALA A 654 10.92 16.87 -7.97
CA ALA A 654 10.57 18.20 -8.45
C ALA A 654 9.27 18.68 -7.82
N LEU A 655 9.19 19.97 -7.47
CA LEU A 655 7.96 20.62 -7.00
C LEU A 655 7.50 21.69 -7.99
N ILE A 656 6.21 21.69 -8.33
CA ILE A 656 5.58 22.78 -9.10
C ILE A 656 4.43 23.36 -8.28
N GLN A 657 4.59 24.61 -7.82
CA GLN A 657 3.46 25.37 -7.33
C GLN A 657 2.64 25.89 -8.50
N GLY A 658 1.35 25.54 -8.53
CA GLY A 658 0.41 25.97 -9.56
C GLY A 658 -0.80 26.70 -8.95
N PRO A 659 -0.73 28.04 -8.82
CA PRO A 659 -1.83 28.90 -8.43
C PRO A 659 -3.09 28.70 -9.31
N PRO A 660 -4.29 29.16 -8.88
CA PRO A 660 -5.52 28.96 -9.62
C PRO A 660 -5.46 29.62 -11.00
N GLY A 661 -5.96 28.90 -12.03
CA GLY A 661 -5.96 29.38 -13.41
C GLY A 661 -4.63 29.30 -14.15
N THR A 662 -3.52 28.87 -13.52
CA THR A 662 -2.18 28.89 -14.14
C THR A 662 -1.86 27.74 -15.10
N GLY A 663 -2.81 26.82 -15.30
CA GLY A 663 -2.65 25.72 -16.25
C GLY A 663 -1.84 24.53 -15.72
N LYS A 664 -1.93 24.18 -14.42
CA LYS A 664 -1.38 22.94 -13.84
C LYS A 664 -1.55 21.71 -14.74
N THR A 665 -2.80 21.45 -15.15
CA THR A 665 -3.13 20.32 -16.03
C THR A 665 -2.47 20.44 -17.41
N THR A 666 -2.26 21.65 -17.92
CA THR A 666 -1.54 21.88 -19.18
C THR A 666 -0.05 21.52 -19.04
N ALA A 667 0.58 21.87 -17.91
CA ALA A 667 1.95 21.47 -17.59
C ALA A 667 2.07 19.94 -17.39
N ILE A 668 1.09 19.30 -16.75
CA ILE A 668 1.01 17.82 -16.63
C ILE A 668 0.91 17.15 -18.00
N VAL A 669 0.03 17.65 -18.87
CA VAL A 669 -0.18 17.12 -20.22
C VAL A 669 1.08 17.29 -21.08
N GLU A 670 1.81 18.40 -20.94
CA GLU A 670 3.11 18.58 -21.58
C GLU A 670 4.19 17.66 -20.99
N LEU A 671 4.26 17.48 -19.66
CA LEU A 671 5.18 16.53 -19.03
C LEU A 671 4.99 15.10 -19.57
N LEU A 672 3.74 14.64 -19.69
CA LEU A 672 3.41 13.34 -20.28
C LEU A 672 3.89 13.26 -21.74
N TYR A 673 3.63 14.31 -22.54
CA TYR A 673 4.08 14.39 -23.93
C TYR A 673 5.61 14.28 -24.06
N GLN A 674 6.35 15.05 -23.26
CA GLN A 674 7.82 15.05 -23.29
C GLN A 674 8.39 13.68 -22.85
N LEU A 675 7.84 13.08 -21.79
CA LEU A 675 8.27 11.77 -21.28
C LEU A 675 8.04 10.65 -22.32
N PHE A 676 6.84 10.55 -22.91
CA PHE A 676 6.52 9.49 -23.87
C PHE A 676 7.16 9.70 -25.25
N THR A 677 7.42 10.94 -25.66
CA THR A 677 8.16 11.24 -26.89
C THR A 677 9.66 10.93 -26.73
N ALA A 678 10.22 11.17 -25.54
CA ALA A 678 11.61 10.80 -25.21
C ALA A 678 11.82 9.29 -25.06
N ASN A 679 10.87 8.60 -24.42
CA ASN A 679 10.93 7.16 -24.20
C ASN A 679 9.51 6.59 -24.06
N SER A 680 9.01 5.94 -25.12
CA SER A 680 7.70 5.27 -25.13
C SER A 680 7.59 4.12 -24.11
N ASN A 681 8.70 3.59 -23.61
CA ASN A 681 8.71 2.56 -22.57
C ASN A 681 8.72 3.14 -21.14
N CYS A 682 8.79 4.46 -20.96
CA CYS A 682 8.77 5.10 -19.63
C CYS A 682 7.46 4.79 -18.90
N ARG A 683 7.51 4.18 -17.70
CA ARG A 683 6.31 3.96 -16.89
C ARG A 683 5.98 5.18 -16.05
N VAL A 684 4.91 5.88 -16.43
CA VAL A 684 4.42 7.06 -15.73
C VAL A 684 3.17 6.72 -14.92
N LEU A 685 3.19 7.13 -13.65
CA LEU A 685 2.07 7.06 -12.72
C LEU A 685 1.52 8.48 -12.52
N LEU A 686 0.25 8.70 -12.85
CA LEU A 686 -0.45 9.96 -12.65
C LEU A 686 -1.43 9.81 -11.48
N VAL A 687 -1.25 10.61 -10.43
CA VAL A 687 -1.97 10.46 -9.17
C VAL A 687 -2.55 11.80 -8.72
N SER A 688 -3.67 11.74 -8.00
CA SER A 688 -4.13 12.86 -7.18
C SER A 688 -4.91 12.36 -5.97
N GLN A 689 -5.22 13.25 -5.02
CA GLN A 689 -6.22 12.97 -3.99
C GLN A 689 -7.62 12.78 -4.60
N GLN A 690 -7.96 13.52 -5.67
CA GLN A 690 -9.30 13.52 -6.27
C GLN A 690 -9.33 12.78 -7.62
N ASN A 691 -10.35 11.95 -7.83
CA ASN A 691 -10.56 11.27 -9.11
C ASN A 691 -10.67 12.26 -10.28
N THR A 692 -11.41 13.36 -10.10
CA THR A 692 -11.63 14.39 -11.12
C THR A 692 -10.35 15.04 -11.64
N ALA A 693 -9.33 15.22 -10.79
CA ALA A 693 -8.04 15.79 -11.21
C ALA A 693 -7.27 14.83 -12.13
N VAL A 694 -7.21 13.55 -11.76
CA VAL A 694 -6.63 12.48 -12.60
C VAL A 694 -7.38 12.37 -13.93
N ASP A 695 -8.70 12.37 -13.86
CA ASP A 695 -9.57 12.17 -15.03
C ASP A 695 -9.40 13.32 -16.04
N ASN A 696 -9.49 14.57 -15.57
CA ASN A 696 -9.26 15.77 -16.37
C ASN A 696 -7.88 15.79 -17.06
N ALA A 697 -6.84 15.29 -16.39
CA ALA A 697 -5.49 15.25 -16.93
C ALA A 697 -5.32 14.16 -17.99
N LEU A 698 -5.86 12.95 -17.76
CA LEU A 698 -5.85 11.86 -18.74
C LEU A 698 -6.68 12.22 -19.99
N GLU A 699 -7.88 12.76 -19.81
CA GLU A 699 -8.76 13.16 -20.92
C GLU A 699 -8.09 14.22 -21.78
N ARG A 700 -7.54 15.28 -21.19
CA ARG A 700 -6.83 16.33 -21.93
C ARG A 700 -5.58 15.81 -22.64
N PHE A 701 -4.84 14.87 -22.05
CA PHE A 701 -3.72 14.22 -22.71
C PHE A 701 -4.16 13.45 -23.96
N MET A 702 -5.19 12.60 -23.84
CA MET A 702 -5.69 11.79 -24.96
C MET A 702 -6.36 12.64 -26.06
N GLN A 703 -7.06 13.71 -25.69
CA GLN A 703 -7.67 14.66 -26.64
C GLN A 703 -6.62 15.47 -27.40
N ARG A 704 -5.54 15.92 -26.73
CA ARG A 704 -4.48 16.74 -27.33
C ARG A 704 -3.47 15.91 -28.14
N PHE A 705 -3.23 14.67 -27.74
CA PHE A 705 -2.22 13.78 -28.34
C PHE A 705 -2.81 12.41 -28.74
N PRO A 706 -3.86 12.36 -29.59
CA PRO A 706 -4.54 11.11 -29.94
C PRO A 706 -3.62 10.10 -30.62
N GLN A 707 -2.64 10.56 -31.40
CA GLN A 707 -1.65 9.69 -32.06
C GLN A 707 -0.80 8.91 -31.04
N LEU A 708 -0.27 9.58 -30.01
CA LEU A 708 0.47 8.92 -28.93
C LEU A 708 -0.42 8.00 -28.11
N ALA A 709 -1.64 8.44 -27.79
CA ALA A 709 -2.62 7.64 -27.02
C ALA A 709 -3.13 6.38 -27.75
N GLN A 710 -2.98 6.30 -29.08
CA GLN A 710 -3.35 5.13 -29.88
C GLN A 710 -2.15 4.20 -30.18
N THR A 711 -0.93 4.72 -30.18
CA THR A 711 0.27 3.97 -30.60
C THR A 711 1.21 3.66 -29.43
N ALA A 712 1.84 4.69 -28.86
CA ALA A 712 2.91 4.56 -27.88
C ALA A 712 2.41 4.44 -26.43
N VAL A 713 1.24 4.98 -26.09
CA VAL A 713 0.76 5.09 -24.71
C VAL A 713 -0.43 4.18 -24.47
N GLN A 714 -0.25 3.23 -23.55
CA GLN A 714 -1.24 2.26 -23.12
C GLN A 714 -1.77 2.65 -21.74
N VAL A 715 -2.85 3.44 -21.74
CA VAL A 715 -3.48 4.02 -20.54
C VAL A 715 -4.30 2.97 -19.77
N ILE A 716 -4.19 3.00 -18.44
CA ILE A 716 -5.10 2.29 -17.53
C ILE A 716 -5.51 3.18 -16.34
N ARG A 717 -6.77 3.09 -15.93
CA ARG A 717 -7.38 3.88 -14.85
C ARG A 717 -7.80 2.98 -13.69
N ILE A 718 -7.26 3.24 -12.50
CA ILE A 718 -7.42 2.41 -11.31
C ILE A 718 -8.21 3.19 -10.26
N GLY A 719 -9.42 2.74 -9.93
CA GLY A 719 -10.33 3.41 -9.00
C GLY A 719 -11.73 2.80 -9.01
N ASN A 720 -12.59 3.21 -8.09
CA ASN A 720 -13.99 2.75 -8.05
C ASN A 720 -14.77 3.30 -9.26
N ARG A 721 -15.43 2.40 -9.99
CA ARG A 721 -16.21 2.62 -11.22
C ARG A 721 -17.15 3.82 -11.16
N GLU A 722 -17.82 4.04 -10.03
CA GLU A 722 -18.79 5.14 -9.84
C GLU A 722 -18.15 6.54 -9.77
N LYS A 723 -16.85 6.61 -9.45
CA LYS A 723 -16.14 7.87 -9.18
C LYS A 723 -15.22 8.31 -10.31
N VAL A 724 -15.25 7.61 -11.45
CA VAL A 724 -14.43 7.85 -12.63
C VAL A 724 -15.30 8.41 -13.75
N SER A 725 -14.80 9.41 -14.46
CA SER A 725 -15.47 10.03 -15.61
C SER A 725 -15.96 8.99 -16.64
N PRO A 726 -17.19 9.13 -17.20
CA PRO A 726 -17.71 8.25 -18.24
C PRO A 726 -16.79 8.14 -19.46
N ALA A 727 -16.07 9.19 -19.82
CA ALA A 727 -15.11 9.19 -20.93
C ALA A 727 -13.93 8.24 -20.70
N LEU A 728 -13.60 7.94 -19.43
CA LEU A 728 -12.53 7.03 -19.02
C LEU A 728 -12.99 5.61 -18.67
N SER A 729 -14.29 5.32 -18.76
CA SER A 729 -14.86 3.97 -18.54
C SER A 729 -14.08 2.88 -19.29
N ASN A 730 -13.89 3.05 -20.59
CA ASN A 730 -13.11 2.16 -21.47
C ASN A 730 -11.64 1.98 -21.08
N TYR A 731 -11.09 2.77 -20.16
CA TYR A 731 -9.72 2.66 -19.65
C TYR A 731 -9.65 2.14 -18.22
N GLN A 732 -10.79 1.94 -17.54
CA GLN A 732 -10.84 1.37 -16.19
C GLN A 732 -10.22 -0.02 -16.14
N PHE A 733 -9.52 -0.34 -15.04
CA PHE A 733 -8.91 -1.65 -14.82
C PHE A 733 -9.91 -2.79 -15.00
N ASP A 734 -11.03 -2.78 -14.27
CA ASP A 734 -12.03 -3.85 -14.32
C ASP A 734 -12.60 -4.04 -15.74
N GLN A 735 -12.85 -2.95 -16.47
CA GLN A 735 -13.37 -3.01 -17.84
C GLN A 735 -12.31 -3.48 -18.85
N ARG A 736 -11.04 -3.06 -18.69
CA ARG A 736 -9.92 -3.55 -19.51
C ARG A 736 -9.62 -5.01 -19.23
N TYR A 737 -9.75 -5.46 -17.99
CA TYR A 737 -9.60 -6.85 -17.59
C TYR A 737 -10.73 -7.72 -18.16
N ALA A 738 -11.98 -7.30 -18.05
CA ALA A 738 -13.11 -7.99 -18.69
C ALA A 738 -12.98 -8.04 -20.23
N GLN A 739 -12.52 -6.95 -20.88
CA GLN A 739 -12.22 -6.94 -22.31
C GLN A 739 -11.05 -7.88 -22.68
N PHE A 740 -10.01 -7.95 -21.85
CA PHE A 740 -8.87 -8.85 -22.03
C PHE A 740 -9.30 -10.32 -21.93
N LEU A 741 -10.05 -10.70 -20.88
CA LEU A 741 -10.62 -12.03 -20.75
C LEU A 741 -11.55 -12.39 -21.92
N LYS A 742 -12.41 -11.46 -22.36
CA LYS A 742 -13.29 -11.66 -23.52
C LYS A 742 -12.52 -11.85 -24.83
N ARG A 743 -11.40 -11.14 -25.03
CA ARG A 743 -10.52 -11.37 -26.19
C ARG A 743 -9.87 -12.74 -26.11
N LEU A 744 -9.33 -13.12 -24.95
CA LEU A 744 -8.75 -14.45 -24.74
C LEU A 744 -9.75 -15.57 -25.04
N SER A 745 -11.02 -15.46 -24.62
CA SER A 745 -12.03 -16.48 -24.94
C SER A 745 -12.49 -16.44 -26.40
N GLN A 746 -12.55 -15.27 -27.04
CA GLN A 746 -12.83 -15.16 -28.48
C GLN A 746 -11.71 -15.75 -29.34
N ASP A 747 -10.45 -15.45 -28.99
CA ASP A 747 -9.27 -15.99 -29.67
C ASP A 747 -9.17 -17.51 -29.45
N ALA A 748 -9.43 -18.01 -28.24
CA ALA A 748 -9.49 -19.44 -27.95
C ALA A 748 -10.56 -20.15 -28.80
N ARG A 749 -11.80 -19.64 -28.84
CA ARG A 749 -12.89 -20.20 -29.66
C ARG A 749 -12.60 -20.15 -31.15
N LYS A 750 -11.94 -19.09 -31.63
CA LYS A 750 -11.50 -19.02 -33.02
C LYS A 750 -10.47 -20.12 -33.32
N GLN A 751 -9.53 -20.36 -32.41
CA GLN A 751 -8.55 -21.44 -32.57
C GLN A 751 -9.18 -22.84 -32.50
N VAL A 752 -10.32 -23.05 -31.81
CA VAL A 752 -11.09 -24.32 -31.90
C VAL A 752 -11.59 -24.57 -33.32
N LEU A 753 -12.11 -23.52 -33.99
CA LEU A 753 -12.67 -23.61 -35.34
C LEU A 753 -11.59 -23.73 -36.44
N GLU A 754 -10.37 -23.27 -36.15
CA GLU A 754 -9.21 -23.29 -37.07
C GLU A 754 -8.21 -24.42 -36.75
N ALA A 755 -8.50 -25.29 -35.78
CA ALA A 755 -7.64 -26.38 -35.37
C ALA A 755 -7.69 -27.58 -36.33
N ASP A 756 -6.53 -28.22 -36.51
CA ASP A 756 -6.42 -29.59 -37.01
C ASP A 756 -6.82 -30.59 -35.89
N GLU A 757 -7.05 -31.87 -36.23
CA GLU A 757 -7.44 -32.91 -35.26
C GLU A 757 -6.50 -32.98 -34.05
N GLU A 758 -5.21 -32.71 -34.26
CA GLU A 758 -4.16 -32.74 -33.24
C GLU A 758 -4.23 -31.56 -32.24
N ARG A 759 -4.82 -30.42 -32.62
CA ARG A 759 -4.95 -29.22 -31.74
C ARG A 759 -6.35 -29.01 -31.19
N TYR A 760 -7.35 -29.70 -31.72
CA TYR A 760 -8.76 -29.47 -31.40
C TYR A 760 -9.04 -29.61 -29.90
N ASP A 761 -8.52 -30.65 -29.24
CA ASP A 761 -8.70 -30.88 -27.80
C ASP A 761 -8.07 -29.78 -26.94
N ILE A 762 -6.85 -29.34 -27.28
CA ILE A 762 -6.13 -28.26 -26.58
C ILE A 762 -6.90 -26.94 -26.72
N ALA A 763 -7.40 -26.64 -27.92
CA ALA A 763 -8.20 -25.45 -28.17
C ALA A 763 -9.54 -25.49 -27.40
N CYS A 764 -10.20 -26.66 -27.35
CA CYS A 764 -11.42 -26.84 -26.57
C CYS A 764 -11.18 -26.59 -25.08
N GLN A 765 -10.10 -27.15 -24.53
CA GLN A 765 -9.70 -26.96 -23.13
C GLN A 765 -9.31 -25.49 -22.83
N TRP A 766 -8.65 -24.80 -23.76
CA TRP A 766 -8.37 -23.37 -23.67
C TRP A 766 -9.67 -22.53 -23.66
N SER A 767 -10.64 -22.87 -24.52
CA SER A 767 -11.97 -22.25 -24.46
C SER A 767 -12.65 -22.53 -23.12
N THR A 768 -12.62 -23.77 -22.62
CA THR A 768 -13.22 -24.12 -21.32
C THR A 768 -12.59 -23.33 -20.16
N LEU A 769 -11.27 -23.16 -20.15
CA LEU A 769 -10.57 -22.41 -19.11
C LEU A 769 -10.82 -20.90 -19.18
N THR A 770 -10.78 -20.31 -20.36
CA THR A 770 -11.08 -18.88 -20.54
C THR A 770 -12.55 -18.59 -20.28
N ASP A 771 -13.45 -19.48 -20.67
CA ASP A 771 -14.87 -19.41 -20.33
C ASP A 771 -15.05 -19.51 -18.80
N TYR A 772 -14.46 -20.50 -18.12
CA TYR A 772 -14.51 -20.67 -16.65
C TYR A 772 -14.02 -19.44 -15.86
N VAL A 773 -12.89 -18.85 -16.26
CA VAL A 773 -12.35 -17.62 -15.65
C VAL A 773 -13.25 -16.41 -15.96
N SER A 774 -13.94 -16.39 -17.09
CA SER A 774 -14.88 -15.32 -17.45
C SER A 774 -16.27 -15.45 -16.80
N THR A 775 -16.69 -16.65 -16.42
CA THR A 775 -18.03 -16.94 -15.88
C THR A 775 -18.09 -17.04 -14.35
N THR A 776 -16.95 -17.03 -13.65
CA THR A 776 -16.88 -17.18 -12.19
C THR A 776 -16.33 -15.89 -11.55
N PRO A 777 -17.18 -14.90 -11.18
CA PRO A 777 -16.67 -13.56 -10.94
C PRO A 777 -15.97 -13.34 -9.59
N GLU A 778 -16.43 -14.00 -8.51
CA GLU A 778 -16.13 -13.52 -7.14
C GLU A 778 -15.83 -14.59 -6.07
N ASN A 779 -16.09 -15.89 -6.27
CA ASN A 779 -16.25 -16.85 -5.15
C ASN A 779 -15.40 -18.15 -5.14
N LEU A 780 -14.29 -18.27 -5.89
CA LEU A 780 -13.40 -19.45 -5.78
C LEU A 780 -11.93 -19.08 -5.50
N LEU A 781 -11.29 -19.92 -4.67
CA LEU A 781 -10.12 -19.62 -3.84
C LEU A 781 -8.76 -19.45 -4.55
N ASP A 782 -8.70 -19.57 -5.88
CA ASP A 782 -7.45 -19.47 -6.65
C ASP A 782 -7.09 -18.01 -7.01
N ARG A 783 -6.77 -17.21 -5.98
CA ARG A 783 -6.16 -15.87 -6.12
C ARG A 783 -4.94 -15.79 -7.06
N PRO A 784 -3.95 -16.72 -7.04
CA PRO A 784 -2.73 -16.55 -7.85
C PRO A 784 -2.98 -16.47 -9.35
N THR A 785 -3.94 -17.25 -9.88
CA THR A 785 -4.27 -17.25 -11.33
C THR A 785 -4.83 -15.91 -11.80
N LEU A 786 -5.62 -15.23 -10.94
CA LEU A 786 -6.13 -13.88 -11.22
C LEU A 786 -5.04 -12.81 -11.09
N GLU A 787 -4.10 -12.97 -10.16
CA GLU A 787 -2.93 -12.09 -10.00
C GLU A 787 -1.95 -12.19 -11.18
N GLU A 788 -1.75 -13.37 -11.76
CA GLU A 788 -0.90 -13.54 -12.95
C GLU A 788 -1.52 -12.89 -14.20
N LEU A 789 -2.80 -13.16 -14.50
CA LEU A 789 -3.48 -12.58 -15.68
C LEU A 789 -3.58 -11.05 -15.61
N SER A 790 -3.77 -10.50 -14.41
CA SER A 790 -3.78 -9.05 -14.20
C SER A 790 -2.37 -8.44 -14.27
N THR A 791 -1.35 -9.13 -13.77
CA THR A 791 0.06 -8.74 -13.96
C THR A 791 0.43 -8.70 -15.45
N VAL A 792 -0.01 -9.68 -16.25
CA VAL A 792 0.16 -9.69 -17.71
C VAL A 792 -0.56 -8.50 -18.37
N LEU A 793 -1.82 -8.21 -18.00
CA LEU A 793 -2.53 -7.03 -18.50
C LEU A 793 -1.80 -5.71 -18.18
N LEU A 794 -1.22 -5.62 -16.99
CA LEU A 794 -0.50 -4.44 -16.49
C LEU A 794 0.93 -4.33 -17.05
N ALA A 795 1.55 -5.44 -17.47
CA ALA A 795 2.90 -5.46 -18.02
C ALA A 795 3.03 -4.54 -19.24
N ASP A 796 2.01 -4.54 -20.10
CA ASP A 796 1.91 -3.73 -21.32
C ASP A 796 1.29 -2.33 -21.07
N LYS A 797 1.23 -1.83 -19.82
CA LYS A 797 0.75 -0.47 -19.48
C LYS A 797 1.90 0.42 -19.06
N ASN A 798 1.94 1.62 -19.64
CA ASN A 798 2.98 2.63 -19.39
C ASN A 798 2.41 3.98 -18.88
N LEU A 799 1.09 4.20 -18.92
CA LEU A 799 0.44 5.29 -18.20
C LEU A 799 -0.65 4.76 -17.26
N ALA A 800 -0.42 4.83 -15.95
CA ALA A 800 -1.39 4.46 -14.93
C ALA A 800 -1.98 5.70 -14.25
N GLY A 801 -3.30 5.86 -14.26
CA GLY A 801 -4.01 6.89 -13.50
C GLY A 801 -4.67 6.30 -12.26
N ALA A 802 -4.43 6.87 -11.07
CA ALA A 802 -5.05 6.40 -9.82
C ALA A 802 -5.27 7.54 -8.82
N THR A 803 -6.10 7.35 -7.79
CA THR A 803 -5.98 8.20 -6.60
C THR A 803 -4.89 7.67 -5.67
N CYS A 804 -4.32 8.51 -4.79
CA CYS A 804 -3.25 8.11 -3.87
C CYS A 804 -3.60 6.82 -3.11
N VAL A 805 -4.78 6.79 -2.48
CA VAL A 805 -5.29 5.60 -1.77
C VAL A 805 -5.75 4.50 -2.74
N GLY A 806 -6.30 4.86 -3.90
CA GLY A 806 -6.80 3.91 -4.92
C GLY A 806 -5.69 3.04 -5.52
N LEU A 807 -4.47 3.56 -5.60
CA LEU A 807 -3.28 2.86 -6.09
C LEU A 807 -2.88 1.66 -5.19
N SER A 808 -3.16 1.71 -3.88
CA SER A 808 -2.89 0.60 -2.96
C SER A 808 -4.05 -0.40 -2.86
N THR A 809 -4.82 -0.58 -3.94
CA THR A 809 -5.85 -1.63 -3.99
C THR A 809 -5.18 -2.98 -4.29
N PRO A 810 -5.34 -4.03 -3.46
CA PRO A 810 -4.75 -5.35 -3.68
C PRO A 810 -5.45 -6.16 -4.79
N LYS A 811 -6.12 -5.48 -5.74
CA LYS A 811 -6.75 -6.12 -6.89
C LYS A 811 -5.70 -6.24 -8.00
N GLY A 812 -5.29 -7.47 -8.28
CA GLY A 812 -4.58 -7.84 -9.50
C GLY A 812 -3.19 -7.25 -9.70
N GLY A 813 -2.29 -7.45 -8.73
CA GLY A 813 -0.85 -7.14 -8.88
C GLY A 813 -0.48 -5.65 -8.98
N VAL A 814 -1.45 -4.73 -8.90
CA VAL A 814 -1.22 -3.27 -8.96
C VAL A 814 -0.26 -2.77 -7.87
N ASP A 815 -0.22 -3.44 -6.72
CA ASP A 815 0.69 -3.09 -5.62
C ASP A 815 2.15 -3.49 -5.84
N GLN A 816 2.42 -4.36 -6.82
CA GLN A 816 3.77 -4.78 -7.22
C GLN A 816 4.35 -3.90 -8.34
N LEU A 817 3.59 -2.94 -8.89
CA LEU A 817 4.05 -2.07 -9.97
C LEU A 817 5.00 -0.97 -9.48
N ALA A 818 6.20 -0.98 -10.03
CA ALA A 818 7.14 0.14 -9.99
C ALA A 818 7.03 1.04 -11.22
N PHE A 819 7.27 2.34 -11.03
CA PHE A 819 7.16 3.39 -12.03
C PHE A 819 8.46 4.21 -12.12
N ASP A 820 8.76 4.70 -13.32
CA ASP A 820 9.92 5.57 -13.53
C ASP A 820 9.64 6.98 -13.00
N VAL A 821 8.43 7.50 -13.27
CA VAL A 821 8.00 8.84 -12.83
C VAL A 821 6.61 8.77 -12.20
N ALA A 822 6.43 9.32 -11.01
CA ALA A 822 5.13 9.63 -10.43
C ALA A 822 4.85 11.14 -10.53
N ILE A 823 3.78 11.53 -11.22
CA ILE A 823 3.24 12.89 -11.25
C ILE A 823 2.06 12.93 -10.28
N ILE A 824 2.17 13.72 -9.21
CA ILE A 824 1.17 13.77 -8.14
C ILE A 824 0.55 15.18 -8.12
N ASP A 825 -0.67 15.32 -8.65
CA ASP A 825 -1.43 16.58 -8.69
C ASP A 825 -2.26 16.78 -7.42
N GLU A 826 -2.54 18.04 -7.09
CA GLU A 826 -3.14 18.48 -5.82
C GLU A 826 -2.35 17.97 -4.57
N ALA A 827 -1.03 17.79 -4.69
CA ALA A 827 -0.16 17.27 -3.62
C ALA A 827 -0.20 18.09 -2.32
N GLY A 828 -0.49 19.40 -2.40
CA GLY A 828 -0.69 20.27 -1.23
C GLY A 828 -1.89 19.91 -0.35
N ARG A 829 -2.76 19.01 -0.81
CA ARG A 829 -3.95 18.54 -0.09
C ARG A 829 -3.87 17.10 0.37
N ALA A 830 -2.91 16.33 -0.11
CA ALA A 830 -2.73 14.96 0.34
C ALA A 830 -2.10 14.97 1.74
N THR A 831 -2.51 14.06 2.61
CA THR A 831 -1.77 13.82 3.86
C THR A 831 -0.43 13.18 3.54
N VAL A 832 0.53 13.20 4.48
CA VAL A 832 1.82 12.52 4.27
C VAL A 832 1.64 11.01 4.02
N PRO A 833 0.83 10.25 4.79
CA PRO A 833 0.58 8.85 4.48
C PRO A 833 -0.12 8.62 3.13
N GLU A 834 -0.96 9.55 2.66
CA GLU A 834 -1.49 9.49 1.28
C GLU A 834 -0.40 9.70 0.23
N LEU A 835 0.53 10.65 0.43
CA LEU A 835 1.65 10.91 -0.49
C LEU A 835 2.66 9.75 -0.52
N LEU A 836 2.88 9.05 0.60
CA LEU A 836 3.81 7.93 0.65
C LEU A 836 3.42 6.79 -0.30
N ILE A 837 2.13 6.47 -0.45
CA ILE A 837 1.65 5.36 -1.29
C ILE A 837 2.22 5.39 -2.73
N PRO A 838 2.14 6.50 -3.50
CA PRO A 838 2.79 6.61 -4.79
C PRO A 838 4.32 6.83 -4.72
N LEU A 839 4.82 7.55 -3.70
CA LEU A 839 6.25 7.85 -3.56
C LEU A 839 7.10 6.58 -3.37
N LEU A 840 6.61 5.59 -2.62
CA LEU A 840 7.27 4.30 -2.42
C LEU A 840 7.50 3.53 -3.74
N ARG A 841 6.67 3.78 -4.75
CA ARG A 841 6.63 3.00 -6.01
C ARG A 841 7.32 3.66 -7.19
N CYS A 842 7.92 4.84 -7.01
CA CYS A 842 8.51 5.62 -8.10
C CYS A 842 10.03 5.79 -7.99
N ARG A 843 10.71 5.91 -9.13
CA ARG A 843 12.14 6.28 -9.18
C ARG A 843 12.38 7.78 -9.08
N LYS A 844 11.38 8.56 -9.50
CA LYS A 844 11.33 10.02 -9.52
C LYS A 844 9.90 10.49 -9.23
N ALA A 845 9.78 11.57 -8.47
CA ALA A 845 8.50 12.19 -8.12
C ALA A 845 8.42 13.65 -8.61
N ILE A 846 7.26 14.02 -9.14
CA ILE A 846 6.91 15.39 -9.53
C ILE A 846 5.65 15.77 -8.74
N LEU A 847 5.82 16.56 -7.69
CA LEU A 847 4.74 17.01 -6.81
C LEU A 847 4.18 18.33 -7.33
N ILE A 848 2.90 18.35 -7.67
CA ILE A 848 2.21 19.52 -8.22
C ILE A 848 1.08 19.90 -7.27
N GLY A 849 1.07 21.15 -6.82
CA GLY A 849 0.17 21.56 -5.74
C GLY A 849 0.09 23.07 -5.58
N ASP A 850 -0.61 23.52 -4.55
CA ASP A 850 -0.65 24.92 -4.18
C ASP A 850 -0.93 25.05 -2.68
N HIS A 851 0.09 25.45 -1.91
CA HIS A 851 0.00 25.58 -0.46
C HIS A 851 -0.81 26.82 -0.01
N TYR A 852 -1.09 27.77 -0.89
CA TYR A 852 -1.98 28.91 -0.60
C TYR A 852 -3.47 28.59 -0.81
N GLN A 853 -3.81 27.40 -1.32
CA GLN A 853 -5.19 26.89 -1.34
C GLN A 853 -5.44 25.97 -0.13
N LEU A 854 -6.63 25.35 -0.07
CA LEU A 854 -7.09 24.55 1.07
C LEU A 854 -6.04 23.50 1.51
N PRO A 855 -5.76 23.37 2.83
CA PRO A 855 -4.86 22.36 3.38
C PRO A 855 -5.45 20.94 3.25
N PRO A 856 -4.69 19.90 3.63
CA PRO A 856 -5.19 18.53 3.60
C PRO A 856 -6.51 18.33 4.34
N CYS A 857 -7.40 17.53 3.76
CA CYS A 857 -8.71 17.24 4.34
C CYS A 857 -8.59 16.23 5.49
N VAL A 858 -8.00 16.66 6.62
CA VAL A 858 -8.00 15.89 7.85
C VAL A 858 -9.42 15.72 8.39
N SER A 859 -9.69 14.52 8.89
CA SER A 859 -10.92 14.13 9.59
C SER A 859 -11.34 15.22 10.57
N PRO A 860 -12.65 15.59 10.65
CA PRO A 860 -13.14 16.60 11.58
C PRO A 860 -12.72 16.36 13.03
N LEU A 861 -12.56 15.10 13.42
CA LEU A 861 -12.12 14.64 14.74
C LEU A 861 -10.72 15.21 15.11
N LEU A 862 -9.80 15.29 14.15
CA LEU A 862 -8.45 15.86 14.36
C LEU A 862 -8.46 17.40 14.53
N ARG A 863 -9.63 18.04 14.39
CA ARG A 863 -9.79 19.49 14.57
C ARG A 863 -10.35 19.84 15.95
N GLU A 864 -10.81 18.85 16.71
CA GLU A 864 -11.32 19.01 18.08
C GLU A 864 -10.20 19.39 19.06
N GLU A 865 -10.53 20.05 20.17
CA GLU A 865 -9.54 20.50 21.16
C GLU A 865 -8.83 19.31 21.82
N SER A 866 -9.59 18.25 22.15
CA SER A 866 -9.06 16.97 22.66
C SER A 866 -7.97 16.34 21.78
N ALA A 867 -8.07 16.48 20.45
CA ALA A 867 -7.04 15.99 19.52
C ALA A 867 -5.75 16.82 19.62
N ARG A 868 -5.88 18.14 19.85
CA ARG A 868 -4.74 19.07 19.93
C ARG A 868 -3.98 18.91 21.24
N ASP A 869 -4.69 18.65 22.35
CA ASP A 869 -4.08 18.39 23.66
C ASP A 869 -3.20 17.14 23.63
N VAL A 870 -3.65 16.08 22.94
CA VAL A 870 -2.91 14.81 22.78
C VAL A 870 -1.81 14.92 21.71
N MET A 871 -2.00 15.75 20.69
CA MET A 871 -1.08 15.90 19.56
C MET A 871 -0.88 17.38 19.15
N PRO A 872 -0.05 18.15 19.88
CA PRO A 872 0.15 19.59 19.61
C PRO A 872 0.62 19.88 18.18
N PHE A 873 1.47 19.01 17.62
CA PHE A 873 2.00 19.13 16.25
C PHE A 873 0.92 19.11 15.15
N LEU A 874 -0.32 18.67 15.44
CA LEU A 874 -1.41 18.72 14.46
C LEU A 874 -1.68 20.15 13.98
N ARG A 875 -1.49 21.13 14.88
CA ARG A 875 -1.66 22.54 14.57
C ARG A 875 -0.65 22.99 13.53
N GLU A 876 0.63 22.76 13.80
CA GLU A 876 1.75 23.07 12.90
C GLU A 876 1.62 22.35 11.54
N ALA A 877 1.31 21.04 11.55
CA ALA A 877 1.40 20.15 10.39
C ALA A 877 0.13 20.03 9.52
N PHE A 878 -1.01 20.56 9.97
CA PHE A 878 -2.28 20.53 9.22
C PHE A 878 -3.08 21.84 9.22
N LEU A 879 -2.99 22.65 10.28
CA LEU A 879 -3.79 23.88 10.40
C LEU A 879 -3.00 25.12 9.95
N GLU A 880 -1.72 25.20 10.31
CA GLU A 880 -0.87 26.36 10.00
C GLU A 880 -0.07 26.12 8.71
N THR A 881 0.64 25.00 8.59
CA THR A 881 1.48 24.67 7.43
C THR A 881 1.12 23.30 6.86
N SER A 882 1.21 23.12 5.53
CA SER A 882 1.09 21.80 4.90
C SER A 882 2.45 21.15 4.64
N PHE A 883 2.50 19.82 4.50
CA PHE A 883 3.76 19.13 4.16
C PHE A 883 4.36 19.60 2.84
N PHE A 884 3.52 19.87 1.83
CA PHE A 884 3.95 20.45 0.55
C PHE A 884 4.54 21.86 0.71
N GLU A 885 4.00 22.67 1.63
CA GLU A 885 4.49 24.01 1.96
C GLU A 885 5.88 23.92 2.61
N LEU A 886 6.05 23.08 3.64
CA LEU A 886 7.36 22.82 4.25
C LEU A 886 8.39 22.37 3.20
N PHE A 887 8.00 21.48 2.28
CA PHE A 887 8.86 21.03 1.20
C PHE A 887 9.20 22.13 0.20
N PHE A 888 8.22 22.96 -0.16
CA PHE A 888 8.43 24.08 -1.06
C PHE A 888 9.35 25.15 -0.45
N GLU A 889 9.28 25.37 0.86
CA GLU A 889 10.19 26.27 1.57
C GLU A 889 11.61 25.70 1.66
N GLN A 890 11.74 24.45 2.12
CA GLN A 890 13.03 23.86 2.50
C GLN A 890 13.84 23.31 1.32
N LEU A 891 13.21 22.95 0.20
CA LEU A 891 13.95 22.45 -0.97
C LEU A 891 14.70 23.59 -1.72
N PRO A 892 15.86 23.31 -2.32
CA PRO A 892 16.58 24.27 -3.16
C PRO A 892 15.78 24.72 -4.39
N ASP A 893 16.01 25.95 -4.85
CA ASP A 893 15.32 26.55 -6.00
C ASP A 893 15.45 25.72 -7.29
N ALA A 894 16.57 25.03 -7.51
CA ALA A 894 16.76 24.13 -8.66
C ALA A 894 15.81 22.91 -8.68
N SER A 895 15.06 22.66 -7.61
CA SER A 895 14.08 21.56 -7.50
C SER A 895 12.63 22.05 -7.38
N LYS A 896 12.38 23.36 -7.48
CA LYS A 896 11.03 23.94 -7.34
C LYS A 896 10.76 25.06 -8.36
N ALA A 897 9.52 25.15 -8.83
CA ALA A 897 9.08 26.18 -9.77
C ALA A 897 7.67 26.67 -9.43
N ILE A 898 7.33 27.90 -9.86
CA ILE A 898 6.01 28.51 -9.70
C ILE A 898 5.46 28.84 -11.09
N LEU A 899 4.23 28.43 -11.37
CA LEU A 899 3.48 28.90 -12.54
C LEU A 899 2.95 30.31 -12.25
N LYS A 900 3.39 31.30 -13.02
CA LYS A 900 3.24 32.74 -12.70
C LYS A 900 2.04 33.39 -13.37
N GLU A 901 1.60 32.90 -14.54
CA GLU A 901 0.52 33.53 -15.34
C GLU A 901 -0.80 32.77 -15.23
N GLN A 902 -1.90 33.45 -14.88
CA GLN A 902 -3.24 32.88 -14.76
C GLN A 902 -4.13 33.22 -15.96
N TYR A 903 -4.97 32.27 -16.38
CA TYR A 903 -5.84 32.35 -17.56
C TYR A 903 -7.33 32.05 -17.27
N ARG A 904 -7.74 31.99 -16.00
CA ARG A 904 -9.13 31.67 -15.60
C ARG A 904 -9.95 32.92 -15.28
N MET A 905 -9.36 33.83 -14.51
CA MET A 905 -10.06 34.92 -13.84
C MET A 905 -9.94 36.20 -14.68
N ALA A 906 -11.02 36.97 -14.75
CA ALA A 906 -10.98 38.32 -15.30
C ALA A 906 -9.92 39.16 -14.55
N PRO A 907 -9.23 40.10 -15.24
CA PRO A 907 -8.06 40.79 -14.69
C PRO A 907 -8.26 41.40 -13.29
N GLU A 908 -9.42 42.03 -13.03
CA GLU A 908 -9.76 42.63 -11.73
C GLU A 908 -9.75 41.60 -10.58
N ILE A 909 -10.23 40.39 -10.85
CA ILE A 909 -10.29 39.26 -9.90
C ILE A 909 -8.91 38.62 -9.78
N GLY A 910 -8.20 38.42 -10.90
CA GLY A 910 -6.85 37.85 -10.91
C GLY A 910 -5.83 38.73 -10.17
N ASP A 911 -5.96 40.05 -10.27
CA ASP A 911 -5.14 41.00 -9.52
C ASP A 911 -5.50 41.01 -8.02
N LEU A 912 -6.80 40.98 -7.67
CA LEU A 912 -7.24 40.82 -6.28
C LEU A 912 -6.63 39.55 -5.65
N VAL A 913 -6.73 38.41 -6.34
CA VAL A 913 -6.21 37.12 -5.86
C VAL A 913 -4.69 37.15 -5.77
N GLY A 914 -4.00 37.70 -6.77
CA GLY A 914 -2.54 37.81 -6.80
C GLY A 914 -1.97 38.69 -5.70
N GLU A 915 -2.61 39.83 -5.42
CA GLU A 915 -2.19 40.75 -4.36
C GLU A 915 -2.48 40.22 -2.96
N LEU A 916 -3.68 39.69 -2.68
CA LEU A 916 -4.05 39.24 -1.32
C LEU A 916 -3.43 37.91 -0.92
N PHE A 917 -3.30 36.96 -1.86
CA PHE A 917 -2.98 35.57 -1.55
C PHE A 917 -1.61 35.11 -2.08
N TYR A 918 -1.13 35.70 -3.19
CA TYR A 918 0.14 35.32 -3.84
C TYR A 918 1.16 36.47 -3.83
N THR A 919 1.17 37.25 -2.75
CA THR A 919 2.21 38.25 -2.47
C THR A 919 2.89 37.90 -1.15
N ARG A 920 4.20 37.72 -1.18
CA ARG A 920 5.01 37.31 -0.03
C ARG A 920 6.30 38.14 0.03
N HIS A 921 6.69 38.60 1.21
CA HIS A 921 7.81 39.53 1.40
C HIS A 921 7.73 40.76 0.46
N ARG A 922 6.50 41.24 0.18
CA ARG A 922 6.15 42.31 -0.77
C ARG A 922 6.44 42.01 -2.25
N VAL A 923 6.74 40.76 -2.61
CA VAL A 923 6.89 40.29 -3.99
C VAL A 923 5.64 39.51 -4.40
N ARG A 924 4.96 39.96 -5.45
CA ARG A 924 3.81 39.29 -6.08
C ARG A 924 4.30 38.19 -7.02
N THR A 925 3.68 37.00 -6.99
CA THR A 925 4.09 35.84 -7.80
C THR A 925 3.05 35.38 -8.83
N LEU A 926 1.79 35.85 -8.72
CA LEU A 926 0.70 35.51 -9.63
C LEU A 926 0.21 36.72 -10.44
N PHE A 927 0.21 36.61 -11.77
CA PHE A 927 -0.08 37.67 -12.73
C PHE A 927 -1.15 37.26 -13.74
N ASN A 928 -1.82 38.23 -14.36
CA ASN A 928 -2.77 37.98 -15.44
C ASN A 928 -2.03 37.59 -16.73
N GLY A 929 -2.33 36.40 -17.28
CA GLY A 929 -1.71 35.88 -18.50
C GLY A 929 -2.34 36.39 -19.81
N THR A 930 -3.51 37.02 -19.72
CA THR A 930 -4.23 37.66 -20.84
C THR A 930 -4.27 39.17 -20.60
N ALA A 931 -4.03 39.98 -21.64
CA ALA A 931 -4.10 41.43 -21.53
C ALA A 931 -5.55 41.90 -21.28
N ALA A 932 -5.73 43.01 -20.55
CA ALA A 932 -7.05 43.48 -20.14
C ALA A 932 -7.99 43.92 -21.29
N GLY A 933 -7.45 44.12 -22.49
CA GLY A 933 -8.21 44.37 -23.73
C GLY A 933 -8.55 43.10 -24.54
N GLU A 934 -7.90 41.97 -24.25
CA GLU A 934 -8.09 40.68 -24.94
C GLU A 934 -9.02 39.74 -24.17
N TRP A 935 -9.32 40.05 -22.91
CA TRP A 935 -10.32 39.30 -22.13
C TRP A 935 -11.72 39.53 -22.70
N ALA A 936 -12.41 38.45 -23.05
CA ALA A 936 -13.82 38.49 -23.45
C ALA A 936 -14.66 39.05 -22.28
N ARG A 937 -15.04 40.33 -22.37
CA ARG A 937 -15.87 40.99 -21.37
C ARG A 937 -17.28 40.41 -21.44
N SER A 938 -17.69 39.80 -20.34
CA SER A 938 -19.09 39.49 -20.12
C SER A 938 -19.81 40.77 -19.69
N GLU A 939 -20.89 41.12 -20.37
CA GLU A 939 -21.72 42.29 -20.03
C GLU A 939 -22.78 41.97 -18.94
N LEU A 940 -22.71 40.79 -18.30
CA LEU A 940 -23.67 40.33 -17.28
C LEU A 940 -23.83 41.32 -16.12
N ILE A 941 -22.74 41.86 -15.59
CA ILE A 941 -22.74 42.97 -14.62
C ILE A 941 -21.57 43.95 -14.88
N PRO A 942 -21.64 45.22 -14.45
CA PRO A 942 -20.71 46.28 -14.89
C PRO A 942 -19.22 46.07 -14.56
N HIS A 943 -18.92 45.33 -13.49
CA HIS A 943 -17.55 45.02 -13.06
C HIS A 943 -17.36 43.53 -12.81
N SER A 944 -16.12 43.06 -12.88
CA SER A 944 -15.77 41.69 -12.49
C SER A 944 -15.67 41.53 -10.98
N LEU A 945 -15.46 42.61 -10.20
CA LEU A 945 -15.49 42.59 -8.73
C LEU A 945 -16.53 43.56 -8.17
N ASN A 946 -17.49 43.07 -7.38
CA ASN A 946 -18.54 43.89 -6.76
C ASN A 946 -18.77 43.53 -5.28
N TRP A 947 -19.31 44.48 -4.53
CA TRP A 947 -19.76 44.27 -3.14
C TRP A 947 -21.20 44.77 -2.98
N VAL A 948 -22.07 43.93 -2.42
CA VAL A 948 -23.45 44.25 -2.05
C VAL A 948 -23.52 44.34 -0.52
N SER A 949 -23.68 45.56 -0.01
CA SER A 949 -23.77 45.80 1.44
C SER A 949 -25.17 45.41 1.94
N VAL A 950 -25.24 44.46 2.87
CA VAL A 950 -26.51 43.92 3.40
C VAL A 950 -26.55 44.08 4.91
N LYS A 951 -27.36 45.04 5.39
CA LYS A 951 -27.61 45.28 6.83
C LYS A 951 -28.59 44.23 7.40
N GLY A 952 -28.10 43.00 7.47
CA GLY A 952 -28.84 41.85 8.00
C GLY A 952 -28.65 41.61 9.50
N ARG A 953 -29.04 40.44 9.97
CA ARG A 953 -28.76 39.96 11.33
C ARG A 953 -28.38 38.49 11.28
N GLN A 954 -27.18 38.16 11.77
CA GLN A 954 -26.79 36.77 11.95
C GLN A 954 -27.68 36.09 13.00
N THR A 955 -28.18 34.89 12.69
CA THR A 955 -28.96 34.05 13.61
C THR A 955 -28.44 32.60 13.58
N ARG A 956 -28.85 31.80 14.57
CA ARG A 956 -28.51 30.38 14.70
C ARG A 956 -29.82 29.56 14.70
N PRO A 957 -30.08 28.68 13.72
CA PRO A 957 -31.26 27.83 13.72
C PRO A 957 -31.28 26.86 14.90
N SER A 958 -32.48 26.51 15.38
CA SER A 958 -32.64 25.50 16.44
C SER A 958 -31.99 24.17 16.05
N GLY A 959 -31.28 23.54 16.98
CA GLY A 959 -30.51 22.31 16.74
C GLY A 959 -29.23 22.47 15.90
N SER A 960 -28.90 23.65 15.39
CA SER A 960 -27.68 23.88 14.60
C SER A 960 -26.59 24.61 15.38
N ARG A 961 -25.32 24.19 15.21
CA ARG A 961 -24.14 24.96 15.65
C ARG A 961 -23.74 26.05 14.65
N SER A 962 -24.26 26.02 13.42
CA SER A 962 -23.92 26.95 12.32
C SER A 962 -24.78 28.21 12.33
N LEU A 963 -24.25 29.30 11.75
CA LEU A 963 -24.96 30.58 11.58
C LEU A 963 -25.63 30.68 10.20
N CYS A 964 -26.63 31.56 10.08
CA CYS A 964 -27.21 32.02 8.83
C CYS A 964 -27.62 33.51 8.91
N ASN A 965 -27.84 34.15 7.76
CA ASN A 965 -28.33 35.52 7.64
C ASN A 965 -29.40 35.57 6.54
N HIS A 966 -30.64 35.82 6.95
CA HIS A 966 -31.80 35.78 6.06
C HIS A 966 -31.80 36.91 5.03
N ALA A 967 -31.32 38.11 5.41
CA ALA A 967 -31.26 39.25 4.51
C ALA A 967 -30.22 39.03 3.40
N GLU A 968 -29.06 38.45 3.71
CA GLU A 968 -28.06 38.06 2.69
C GLU A 968 -28.62 36.99 1.74
N ALA A 969 -29.28 35.97 2.27
CA ALA A 969 -29.86 34.91 1.45
C ALA A 969 -30.93 35.45 0.49
N GLU A 970 -31.74 36.42 0.92
CA GLU A 970 -32.69 37.12 0.05
C GLU A 970 -32.03 38.05 -0.96
N ALA A 971 -31.01 38.81 -0.55
CA ALA A 971 -30.25 39.66 -1.46
C ALA A 971 -29.61 38.84 -2.59
N ILE A 972 -29.08 37.65 -2.28
CA ILE A 972 -28.53 36.72 -3.27
C ILE A 972 -29.61 36.23 -4.24
N VAL A 973 -30.78 35.78 -3.75
CA VAL A 973 -31.85 35.30 -4.65
C VAL A 973 -32.38 36.43 -5.54
N ARG A 974 -32.58 37.63 -5.00
CA ARG A 974 -32.99 38.82 -5.78
C ARG A 974 -31.94 39.17 -6.83
N PHE A 975 -30.67 39.21 -6.45
CA PHE A 975 -29.55 39.45 -7.38
C PHE A 975 -29.55 38.42 -8.52
N LEU A 976 -29.62 37.11 -8.20
CA LEU A 976 -29.64 36.06 -9.22
C LEU A 976 -30.84 36.17 -10.17
N SER A 977 -32.04 36.54 -9.69
CA SER A 977 -33.18 36.80 -10.57
C SER A 977 -32.97 38.01 -11.50
N SER A 978 -32.27 39.05 -11.05
CA SER A 978 -31.93 40.20 -11.91
C SER A 978 -30.85 39.88 -12.94
N VAL A 979 -29.87 39.05 -12.57
CA VAL A 979 -28.80 38.56 -13.46
C VAL A 979 -29.39 37.66 -14.54
N ALA A 980 -30.31 36.76 -14.19
CA ALA A 980 -30.99 35.88 -15.14
C ALA A 980 -31.78 36.66 -16.20
N GLY A 981 -32.44 37.77 -15.81
CA GLY A 981 -33.10 38.69 -16.75
C GLY A 981 -32.15 39.45 -17.69
N CYS A 982 -30.83 39.40 -17.44
CA CYS A 982 -29.79 40.01 -18.28
C CYS A 982 -28.91 38.96 -19.00
N ALA A 983 -29.07 37.67 -18.70
CA ALA A 983 -28.24 36.60 -19.22
C ALA A 983 -28.72 36.14 -20.60
N GLU A 984 -27.99 36.50 -21.65
CA GLU A 984 -28.30 36.10 -23.04
C GLU A 984 -27.85 34.65 -23.36
N THR A 985 -27.04 34.03 -22.49
CA THR A 985 -26.53 32.65 -22.61
C THR A 985 -26.61 31.88 -21.29
N GLN A 986 -26.62 30.55 -21.35
CA GLN A 986 -26.50 29.71 -20.15
C GLN A 986 -25.21 30.06 -19.40
N THR A 987 -25.34 30.40 -18.12
CA THR A 987 -24.26 30.94 -17.28
C THR A 987 -24.07 30.08 -16.04
N ASP A 988 -22.84 29.66 -15.75
CA ASP A 988 -22.54 28.85 -14.56
C ASP A 988 -22.41 29.73 -13.31
N VAL A 989 -23.16 29.40 -12.26
CA VAL A 989 -23.24 30.21 -11.03
C VAL A 989 -22.87 29.38 -9.80
N ALA A 990 -21.91 29.87 -9.03
CA ALA A 990 -21.51 29.29 -7.74
C ALA A 990 -21.88 30.22 -6.58
N VAL A 991 -22.82 29.80 -5.73
CA VAL A 991 -23.11 30.49 -4.47
C VAL A 991 -22.34 29.83 -3.33
N ILE A 992 -21.34 30.52 -2.81
CA ILE A 992 -20.39 30.03 -1.81
C ILE A 992 -20.70 30.67 -0.44
N THR A 993 -20.73 29.86 0.62
CA THR A 993 -20.79 30.39 1.99
C THR A 993 -20.02 29.51 2.97
N PRO A 994 -19.29 30.07 3.94
CA PRO A 994 -18.59 29.27 4.96
C PRO A 994 -19.51 28.49 5.91
N TYR A 995 -20.80 28.82 5.98
CA TYR A 995 -21.72 28.29 6.99
C TYR A 995 -22.76 27.32 6.40
N ALA A 996 -22.79 26.07 6.91
CA ALA A 996 -23.71 25.04 6.44
C ALA A 996 -25.20 25.40 6.61
N ALA A 997 -25.56 26.12 7.68
CA ALA A 997 -26.92 26.63 7.86
C ALA A 997 -27.29 27.72 6.83
N GLN A 998 -26.33 28.54 6.40
CA GLN A 998 -26.55 29.50 5.30
C GLN A 998 -26.68 28.79 3.94
N LYS A 999 -25.87 27.75 3.67
CA LYS A 999 -26.02 26.90 2.48
C LYS A 999 -27.46 26.37 2.38
N LYS A 1000 -27.97 25.79 3.48
CA LYS A 1000 -29.34 25.27 3.54
C LYS A 1000 -30.37 26.38 3.32
N LEU A 1001 -30.26 27.51 4.01
CA LEU A 1001 -31.20 28.63 3.89
C LEU A 1001 -31.26 29.21 2.46
N ILE A 1002 -30.13 29.30 1.76
CA ILE A 1002 -30.07 29.76 0.37
C ILE A 1002 -30.73 28.73 -0.57
N LEU A 1003 -30.46 27.43 -0.39
CA LEU A 1003 -31.12 26.36 -1.15
C LEU A 1003 -32.64 26.36 -0.93
N ASP A 1004 -33.09 26.47 0.31
CA ASP A 1004 -34.51 26.52 0.66
C ASP A 1004 -35.18 27.72 -0.03
N LYS A 1005 -34.59 28.93 0.06
CA LYS A 1005 -35.12 30.13 -0.62
C LYS A 1005 -35.10 30.05 -2.15
N LEU A 1006 -34.07 29.46 -2.76
CA LEU A 1006 -34.03 29.22 -4.21
C LEU A 1006 -35.13 28.24 -4.66
N ASN A 1007 -35.37 27.20 -3.88
CA ASN A 1007 -36.44 26.23 -4.15
C ASN A 1007 -37.83 26.86 -4.00
N THR A 1008 -38.05 27.68 -2.95
CA THR A 1008 -39.29 28.46 -2.80
C THR A 1008 -39.49 29.43 -3.97
N TYR A 1009 -38.43 30.12 -4.40
CA TYR A 1009 -38.49 31.04 -5.55
C TYR A 1009 -38.88 30.30 -6.84
N ARG A 1010 -38.24 29.17 -7.13
CA ARG A 1010 -38.56 28.31 -8.29
C ARG A 1010 -40.00 27.81 -8.25
N ALA A 1011 -40.47 27.31 -7.10
CA ALA A 1011 -41.84 26.83 -6.94
C ALA A 1011 -42.88 27.94 -7.16
N GLY A 1012 -42.61 29.16 -6.67
CA GLY A 1012 -43.52 30.31 -6.81
C GLY A 1012 -43.59 30.93 -8.23
N HIS A 1013 -42.68 30.57 -9.13
CA HIS A 1013 -42.62 31.11 -10.50
C HIS A 1013 -42.73 30.04 -11.60
N ALA A 1014 -43.11 28.80 -11.24
CA ALA A 1014 -43.14 27.66 -12.16
C ALA A 1014 -44.10 27.85 -13.36
N GLU A 1015 -45.17 28.63 -13.20
CA GLU A 1015 -46.18 28.87 -14.25
C GLU A 1015 -45.79 29.97 -15.26
N GLN A 1016 -44.74 30.76 -15.00
CA GLN A 1016 -44.35 31.91 -15.84
C GLN A 1016 -43.20 31.61 -16.82
N GLY A 1017 -42.67 30.39 -16.81
CA GLY A 1017 -41.38 30.05 -17.45
C GLY A 1017 -40.23 30.55 -16.57
N GLY A 1018 -39.30 29.67 -16.19
CA GLY A 1018 -38.43 29.90 -15.05
C GLY A 1018 -37.47 31.08 -15.24
N THR A 1019 -37.65 32.12 -14.42
CA THR A 1019 -36.77 33.31 -14.34
C THR A 1019 -35.34 33.03 -13.87
N LEU A 1020 -34.92 31.76 -13.76
CA LEU A 1020 -33.56 31.33 -13.44
C LEU A 1020 -33.04 30.22 -14.38
N ASP A 1021 -33.78 29.85 -15.43
CA ASP A 1021 -33.46 28.66 -16.25
C ASP A 1021 -32.18 28.85 -17.10
N CYS A 1022 -31.78 30.10 -17.35
CA CYS A 1022 -30.50 30.45 -17.96
C CYS A 1022 -29.30 30.36 -16.98
N LEU A 1023 -29.50 30.05 -15.69
CA LEU A 1023 -28.44 29.98 -14.68
C LEU A 1023 -28.25 28.55 -14.13
N THR A 1024 -27.08 27.98 -14.35
CA THR A 1024 -26.67 26.70 -13.72
C THR A 1024 -26.21 26.96 -12.28
N ILE A 1025 -27.16 27.11 -11.35
CA ILE A 1025 -26.86 27.47 -9.95
C ILE A 1025 -26.47 26.24 -9.11
N LYS A 1026 -25.22 26.22 -8.64
CA LYS A 1026 -24.75 25.36 -7.55
C LYS A 1026 -24.62 26.17 -6.25
N VAL A 1027 -24.96 25.59 -5.10
CA VAL A 1027 -24.83 26.21 -3.77
C VAL A 1027 -24.10 25.25 -2.83
N ASP A 1028 -22.99 25.69 -2.24
CA ASP A 1028 -22.17 24.87 -1.34
C ASP A 1028 -21.25 25.68 -0.42
N THR A 1029 -20.57 24.98 0.49
CA THR A 1029 -19.44 25.52 1.26
C THR A 1029 -18.17 25.56 0.41
N VAL A 1030 -17.16 26.29 0.89
CA VAL A 1030 -15.87 26.48 0.20
C VAL A 1030 -15.22 25.14 -0.19
N ASP A 1031 -15.22 24.15 0.71
CA ASP A 1031 -14.67 22.81 0.47
C ASP A 1031 -15.45 22.05 -0.63
N GLY A 1032 -16.76 22.28 -0.76
CA GLY A 1032 -17.63 21.65 -1.76
C GLY A 1032 -17.52 22.21 -3.19
N PHE A 1033 -16.86 23.37 -3.36
CA PHE A 1033 -16.54 23.97 -4.67
C PHE A 1033 -15.13 23.65 -5.17
N GLN A 1034 -14.39 22.81 -4.47
CA GLN A 1034 -13.01 22.52 -4.85
C GLN A 1034 -12.91 21.81 -6.21
N GLY A 1035 -11.91 22.19 -7.00
CA GLY A 1035 -11.73 21.74 -8.38
C GLY A 1035 -12.66 22.40 -9.41
N SER A 1036 -13.88 22.82 -9.02
CA SER A 1036 -14.82 23.52 -9.91
C SER A 1036 -14.45 24.99 -10.17
N GLU A 1037 -15.14 25.59 -11.13
CA GLU A 1037 -15.07 27.00 -11.55
C GLU A 1037 -16.46 27.41 -12.08
N ALA A 1038 -16.78 28.71 -12.05
CA ALA A 1038 -18.08 29.24 -12.45
C ALA A 1038 -17.90 30.62 -13.10
N ASP A 1039 -18.81 31.03 -13.97
CA ASP A 1039 -18.75 32.33 -14.64
C ASP A 1039 -19.02 33.46 -13.65
N LEU A 1040 -19.98 33.25 -12.75
CA LEU A 1040 -20.36 34.13 -11.64
C LEU A 1040 -20.22 33.41 -10.28
N VAL A 1041 -19.55 34.05 -9.32
CA VAL A 1041 -19.48 33.61 -7.92
C VAL A 1041 -20.17 34.63 -7.01
N CYS A 1042 -21.10 34.16 -6.19
CA CYS A 1042 -21.74 34.93 -5.12
C CYS A 1042 -21.23 34.43 -3.76
N TYR A 1043 -20.59 35.27 -2.96
CA TYR A 1043 -20.04 34.89 -1.64
C TYR A 1043 -20.84 35.51 -0.49
N SER A 1044 -21.45 34.69 0.37
CA SER A 1044 -22.18 35.14 1.57
C SER A 1044 -21.31 35.07 2.81
N THR A 1045 -21.07 36.22 3.43
CA THR A 1045 -20.22 36.38 4.62
C THR A 1045 -20.94 36.05 5.94
N VAL A 1046 -22.27 36.19 5.99
CA VAL A 1046 -23.19 35.88 7.12
C VAL A 1046 -23.03 36.75 8.36
N ARG A 1047 -21.82 37.23 8.66
CA ARG A 1047 -21.47 37.78 9.98
C ARG A 1047 -21.77 39.27 10.09
N THR A 1048 -22.33 39.65 11.23
CA THR A 1048 -22.62 41.04 11.60
C THR A 1048 -22.08 41.44 12.99
N HIS A 1049 -21.52 40.49 13.75
CA HIS A 1049 -20.80 40.75 15.01
C HIS A 1049 -19.89 39.58 15.43
N GLY A 1050 -18.93 39.87 16.33
CA GLY A 1050 -17.97 38.89 16.91
C GLY A 1050 -16.73 38.61 16.04
N GLY A 1051 -15.80 37.79 16.52
CA GLY A 1051 -14.51 37.54 15.87
C GLY A 1051 -14.59 36.93 14.46
N LEU A 1052 -13.72 37.37 13.55
CA LEU A 1052 -13.71 36.99 12.13
C LEU A 1052 -12.83 35.78 11.77
N GLN A 1053 -12.13 35.16 12.72
CA GLN A 1053 -11.12 34.09 12.50
C GLN A 1053 -11.56 33.00 11.51
N PHE A 1054 -12.82 32.53 11.55
CA PHE A 1054 -13.33 31.52 10.60
C PHE A 1054 -13.59 32.05 9.18
N LEU A 1055 -13.85 33.35 9.01
CA LEU A 1055 -14.01 34.01 7.70
C LEU A 1055 -12.66 34.45 7.10
N LEU A 1056 -11.68 34.76 7.95
CA LEU A 1056 -10.35 35.23 7.56
C LEU A 1056 -9.35 34.10 7.24
N ASP A 1057 -9.77 32.83 7.26
CA ASP A 1057 -8.98 31.71 6.72
C ASP A 1057 -8.57 32.04 5.28
N LYS A 1058 -7.29 32.44 5.14
CA LYS A 1058 -6.69 32.93 3.90
C LYS A 1058 -6.80 31.90 2.78
N LYS A 1059 -6.63 30.62 3.11
CA LYS A 1059 -6.62 29.50 2.17
C LYS A 1059 -8.05 29.21 1.66
N ARG A 1060 -9.07 29.34 2.53
CA ARG A 1060 -10.50 29.29 2.15
C ARG A 1060 -10.95 30.48 1.31
N LEU A 1061 -10.60 31.70 1.72
CA LEU A 1061 -11.02 32.91 1.01
C LEU A 1061 -10.38 32.98 -0.38
N ASN A 1062 -9.10 32.62 -0.51
CA ASN A 1062 -8.42 32.42 -1.79
C ASN A 1062 -9.19 31.44 -2.69
N VAL A 1063 -9.46 30.23 -2.18
CA VAL A 1063 -10.20 29.20 -2.93
C VAL A 1063 -11.57 29.68 -3.37
N ALA A 1064 -12.29 30.47 -2.57
CA ALA A 1064 -13.60 31.01 -2.91
C ALA A 1064 -13.52 32.09 -4.01
N CYS A 1065 -12.62 33.06 -3.87
CA CYS A 1065 -12.41 34.12 -4.87
C CYS A 1065 -12.02 33.53 -6.23
N SER A 1066 -11.11 32.54 -6.22
CA SER A 1066 -10.49 31.99 -7.43
C SER A 1066 -11.35 30.95 -8.17
N ARG A 1067 -12.64 30.81 -7.84
CA ARG A 1067 -13.63 30.05 -8.63
C ARG A 1067 -14.25 30.87 -9.75
N ALA A 1068 -14.26 32.20 -9.64
CA ALA A 1068 -14.88 33.10 -10.59
C ALA A 1068 -14.06 33.21 -11.88
N LYS A 1069 -14.71 33.06 -13.03
CA LYS A 1069 -14.12 33.39 -14.33
C LYS A 1069 -14.38 34.85 -14.68
N HIS A 1070 -15.63 35.28 -14.70
CA HIS A 1070 -16.02 36.61 -15.16
C HIS A 1070 -16.41 37.56 -14.03
N HIS A 1071 -17.12 37.09 -13.01
CA HIS A 1071 -17.69 37.94 -11.96
C HIS A 1071 -17.61 37.34 -10.56
N LEU A 1072 -17.21 38.15 -9.58
CA LEU A 1072 -17.17 37.85 -8.16
C LEU A 1072 -17.94 38.92 -7.38
N VAL A 1073 -18.95 38.50 -6.63
CA VAL A 1073 -19.87 39.39 -5.89
C VAL A 1073 -19.93 38.96 -4.44
N PHE A 1074 -19.56 39.86 -3.53
CA PHE A 1074 -19.66 39.65 -2.08
C PHE A 1074 -20.98 40.18 -1.52
N PHE A 1075 -21.56 39.46 -0.57
CA PHE A 1075 -22.76 39.84 0.18
C PHE A 1075 -22.42 39.85 1.68
N GLY A 1076 -22.62 40.99 2.34
CA GLY A 1076 -22.25 41.14 3.74
C GLY A 1076 -22.44 42.54 4.30
N ASP A 1077 -22.37 42.66 5.62
CA ASP A 1077 -22.38 43.95 6.31
C ASP A 1077 -21.01 44.64 6.14
N ALA A 1078 -20.94 45.64 5.26
CA ALA A 1078 -19.70 46.36 4.96
C ALA A 1078 -19.20 47.17 6.17
N ASP A 1079 -20.09 47.82 6.93
CA ASP A 1079 -19.74 48.64 8.08
C ASP A 1079 -19.08 47.79 9.18
N PHE A 1080 -19.61 46.58 9.40
CA PHE A 1080 -19.03 45.61 10.32
C PHE A 1080 -17.70 45.03 9.80
N LEU A 1081 -17.66 44.54 8.56
CA LEU A 1081 -16.48 43.85 8.03
C LEU A 1081 -15.28 44.75 7.76
N GLU A 1082 -15.49 46.06 7.55
CA GLU A 1082 -14.40 47.04 7.51
C GLU A 1082 -13.79 47.31 8.89
N ARG A 1083 -14.64 47.43 9.93
CA ARG A 1083 -14.25 47.89 11.28
C ARG A 1083 -13.91 46.76 12.26
N ALA A 1084 -14.25 45.51 11.94
CA ALA A 1084 -14.01 44.37 12.80
C ALA A 1084 -12.51 44.19 13.05
N GLY A 1085 -12.07 44.55 14.26
CA GLY A 1085 -10.69 44.34 14.70
C GLY A 1085 -10.36 42.85 14.77
N THR A 1086 -9.17 42.51 14.28
CA THR A 1086 -8.58 41.19 14.45
C THR A 1086 -8.03 41.06 15.87
N GLY A 1087 -8.46 40.01 16.58
CA GLY A 1087 -7.78 39.60 17.80
C GLY A 1087 -6.45 38.97 17.39
N ASP A 1088 -5.36 39.57 17.85
CA ASP A 1088 -3.96 39.28 17.50
C ASP A 1088 -3.61 39.35 16.00
N ALA A 1089 -2.96 40.45 15.61
CA ALA A 1089 -2.04 40.62 14.47
C ALA A 1089 -2.46 40.22 13.03
N GLU A 1090 -3.65 39.66 12.79
CA GLU A 1090 -4.09 39.28 11.43
C GLU A 1090 -4.53 40.49 10.58
N GLU A 1091 -4.26 40.41 9.26
CA GLU A 1091 -4.64 41.44 8.28
C GLU A 1091 -6.10 41.26 7.83
N ASN A 1092 -6.91 42.33 7.88
CA ASN A 1092 -8.32 42.27 7.48
C ASN A 1092 -8.48 42.29 5.94
N TYR A 1093 -8.49 41.10 5.34
CA TYR A 1093 -8.69 40.92 3.90
C TYR A 1093 -10.01 41.51 3.38
N PHE A 1094 -11.09 41.54 4.17
CA PHE A 1094 -12.37 42.10 3.73
C PHE A 1094 -12.32 43.62 3.56
N ALA A 1095 -11.59 44.34 4.42
CA ALA A 1095 -11.35 45.78 4.24
C ALA A 1095 -10.60 46.06 2.91
N ALA A 1096 -9.64 45.22 2.53
CA ALA A 1096 -8.93 45.34 1.25
C ALA A 1096 -9.85 45.06 0.04
N ILE A 1097 -10.70 44.02 0.12
CA ILE A 1097 -11.71 43.69 -0.90
C ILE A 1097 -12.71 44.84 -1.09
N LEU A 1098 -13.28 45.35 0.00
CA LEU A 1098 -14.18 46.50 0.04
C LEU A 1098 -13.56 47.73 -0.64
N ASN A 1099 -12.34 48.09 -0.24
CA ASN A 1099 -11.62 49.23 -0.80
C ASN A 1099 -11.28 49.08 -2.29
N ARG A 1100 -11.19 47.86 -2.83
CA ARG A 1100 -11.00 47.61 -4.27
C ARG A 1100 -12.32 47.72 -5.03
N ALA A 1101 -13.38 47.06 -4.55
CA ALA A 1101 -14.71 47.12 -5.14
C ALA A 1101 -15.26 48.57 -5.20
N HIS A 1102 -15.08 49.34 -4.13
CA HIS A 1102 -15.48 50.75 -4.08
C HIS A 1102 -14.66 51.66 -5.02
N ARG A 1103 -13.36 51.37 -5.21
CA ARG A 1103 -12.55 52.13 -6.19
C ARG A 1103 -12.99 51.88 -7.63
N LEU A 1104 -13.38 50.65 -7.97
CA LEU A 1104 -13.89 50.30 -9.30
C LEU A 1104 -15.23 51.01 -9.59
N SER A 1105 -16.18 51.00 -8.66
CA SER A 1105 -17.47 51.68 -8.82
C SER A 1105 -17.34 53.22 -8.90
N LEU A 1106 -16.39 53.82 -8.18
CA LEU A 1106 -16.07 55.25 -8.30
C LEU A 1106 -15.45 55.62 -9.66
N GLN A 1107 -14.52 54.81 -10.18
CA GLN A 1107 -13.95 55.03 -11.52
C GLN A 1107 -15.03 55.02 -12.61
N THR A 1108 -16.00 54.13 -12.48
CA THR A 1108 -17.17 54.07 -13.37
C THR A 1108 -18.08 55.28 -13.20
N SER A 1109 -18.30 55.77 -11.97
CA SER A 1109 -19.06 57.01 -11.74
C SER A 1109 -18.41 58.24 -12.40
N ALA A 1110 -17.07 58.31 -12.40
CA ALA A 1110 -16.32 59.35 -13.11
C ALA A 1110 -16.36 59.20 -14.65
N GLN A 1111 -16.29 57.98 -15.18
CA GLN A 1111 -16.37 57.72 -16.63
C GLN A 1111 -17.80 57.79 -17.19
N GLN A 1112 -18.83 57.47 -16.40
CA GLN A 1112 -20.24 57.57 -16.80
C GLN A 1112 -20.71 59.02 -16.99
N ASN A 1113 -20.09 59.98 -16.28
CA ASN A 1113 -20.32 61.41 -16.51
C ASN A 1113 -19.80 61.90 -17.89
N LEU A 1114 -19.06 61.08 -18.63
CA LEU A 1114 -18.55 61.38 -19.99
C LEU A 1114 -19.27 60.61 -21.12
N ARG A 1115 -20.18 59.68 -20.81
CA ARG A 1115 -20.89 58.86 -21.82
C ARG A 1115 -22.37 58.64 -21.49
N THR A 1116 -23.18 59.68 -21.63
CA THR A 1116 -24.65 59.62 -21.53
C THR A 1116 -25.32 59.13 -22.82
N GLN A 1117 -25.31 57.81 -23.07
CA GLN A 1117 -26.31 57.10 -23.90
C GLN A 1117 -26.16 55.57 -23.71
N ARG A 1118 -27.28 54.87 -23.39
CA ARG A 1118 -27.44 53.49 -22.85
C ARG A 1118 -27.63 53.37 -21.33
N ARG A 1119 -28.52 54.19 -20.77
CA ARG A 1119 -29.16 53.91 -19.47
C ARG A 1119 -30.45 53.14 -19.72
N ASP A 1120 -30.52 51.90 -19.23
CA ASP A 1120 -31.76 51.26 -18.70
C ASP A 1120 -31.54 49.80 -18.22
N ARG A 1121 -30.48 49.10 -18.65
CA ARG A 1121 -30.24 47.68 -18.26
C ARG A 1121 -29.66 47.43 -16.85
N TYR A 1122 -29.05 48.42 -16.17
CA TYR A 1122 -28.25 48.18 -14.94
C TYR A 1122 -28.66 49.02 -13.73
N ARG A 1123 -29.94 48.99 -13.33
CA ARG A 1123 -30.47 49.81 -12.22
C ARG A 1123 -30.53 49.10 -10.85
N VAL A 1124 -29.95 47.90 -10.73
CA VAL A 1124 -30.22 46.95 -9.62
C VAL A 1124 -29.08 46.80 -8.60
N ILE A 1125 -27.92 47.44 -8.81
CA ILE A 1125 -26.74 47.36 -7.92
C ILE A 1125 -26.58 48.65 -7.08
N ALA A 1126 -27.66 49.41 -6.89
CA ALA A 1126 -27.70 50.66 -6.12
C ALA A 1126 -28.36 50.45 -4.75
#